data_AF-A0A1V9EUE6-F1
#
_entry.id   AF-A0A1V9EUE6-F1
#
_cell.length_a   1.000
_cell.length_b   1.000
_cell.length_c   1.000
_cell.angle_alpha   90.00
_cell.angle_beta   90.00
_cell.angle_gamma   90.00
#
_symmetry.space_group_name_H-M   'P 1'
#
loop_
_entity.id
_entity.type
_entity.pdbx_description
1 polymer ?
#
loop_
_entity_poly.entity_id
_entity_poly.type
_entity_poly.pdbx_seq_one_letter_code
_entity_poly.pdbx_strand_id
1 'polypeptide(L)'
;MFRFRSLLILCLFPIHCCFAVIRYVNVNNPTPGGGTSWATAFTDLSAAIAAAREGDDIWVARGIYKPTGVGRNATFFMTDGFYVYGGFDGTETTVTQRNPTVNQTILSGDLGVPGDPSDNSYHVVTLYKIVNGYFMDGFTIRDGSANAGVPSLTPQPDNTGGGVLFLAQANDLSYGLVRNCVLTNNTAVYGGGVGSLGNGVGAQARYGVTNCIFNNNRAQIGGAIAGLSLNGDWGEGEIQNCIFTNNLSVMSKGSVLAAITDNPGSNYSTNFTNNTLYDNQAPVLYNQQTGGTSYIFTGNDIVWQSGGPYASVLNVGPNSDFYDSDLDLASPAGGNLAVDPQFVNEAGNDFHLKHCSPVVDKGTSIPLTFNYDMDNGARKQGNEIDMGAYESALPLYPGVADVTYCQNATANPLTATADAGNTLLWYANYTGGIGNPTAPTPATNRVATEYFYVSQVDATGCEGLRITTRAIITAGPAVPAATGVTYCLNDVPSTLTAIGTSLLWYTDPVTGVGSATAPMPSTAASGVTTYYVTQTIGCESQRKAVTVTVNAPPAAPVAASPTYCLQATATALTATGSSLLWYTDPATGTGSGTAPVPSTATSGTTTYYVSQTSGCESLRTPVSVTVYASPLVAVQPVTGNICPGNTVNLNASGAATYQWDPVTNLSDATINNPAAQVQNDIVYTVTGTDANGCTATAQVTLKIGTGCSAGNGGNAGGTLTGYNFPNAFSPNRDGRNDVLRVKTGDVPKSFSLLIFNRYGQKVFESRDVNKSWDGMLAGQVAEPGAYVYVMVITTSTGTVIKNKGTLMLMR
;
A
#
# COMPACT_ATOMS: atom_id res chain seq x y z
N MET A 1 -11.31 91.96 36.05
CA MET A 1 -12.56 92.66 36.46
C MET A 1 -13.39 92.77 35.18
N PHE A 2 -14.49 92.07 34.95
CA PHE A 2 -15.68 91.86 35.77
C PHE A 2 -16.10 90.38 35.80
N ARG A 3 -16.57 89.91 36.96
CA ARG A 3 -17.25 88.62 37.17
C ARG A 3 -18.70 88.76 36.70
N PHE A 4 -19.20 87.82 35.91
CA PHE A 4 -20.63 87.49 35.91
C PHE A 4 -20.82 85.99 36.07
N ARG A 5 -21.70 85.67 37.02
CA ARG A 5 -21.93 84.36 37.63
C ARG A 5 -22.53 83.38 36.63
N SER A 6 -22.04 82.15 36.67
CA SER A 6 -22.69 80.96 36.14
C SER A 6 -24.10 80.82 36.73
N LEU A 7 -25.12 80.92 35.89
CA LEU A 7 -26.46 80.42 36.18
C LEU A 7 -26.65 79.17 35.30
N LEU A 8 -26.37 78.00 35.87
CA LEU A 8 -26.67 76.72 35.28
C LEU A 8 -28.20 76.53 35.35
N ILE A 9 -28.92 76.95 34.31
CA ILE A 9 -30.32 76.56 34.13
C ILE A 9 -30.30 75.11 33.66
N LEU A 10 -30.56 74.20 34.60
CA LEU A 10 -30.85 72.81 34.32
C LEU A 10 -32.23 72.78 33.63
N CYS A 11 -32.27 72.97 32.31
CA CYS A 11 -33.43 72.59 31.52
C CYS A 11 -33.53 71.05 31.55
N LEU A 12 -34.24 70.54 32.56
CA LEU A 12 -34.90 69.23 32.50
C LEU A 12 -35.88 69.29 31.33
N PHE A 13 -35.39 69.08 30.10
CA PHE A 13 -36.23 68.46 29.10
C PHE A 13 -36.56 67.08 29.66
N PRO A 14 -37.84 66.74 29.89
CA PRO A 14 -38.16 65.35 30.11
C PRO A 14 -37.81 64.66 28.80
N ILE A 15 -36.67 63.96 28.79
CA ILE A 15 -36.45 62.86 27.86
C ILE A 15 -37.56 61.88 28.22
N HIS A 16 -38.71 62.03 27.58
CA HIS A 16 -39.66 60.95 27.44
C HIS A 16 -38.93 59.93 26.60
N CYS A 17 -38.15 59.08 27.26
CA CYS A 17 -37.84 57.77 26.74
C CYS A 17 -39.22 57.11 26.59
N CYS A 18 -39.82 57.27 25.41
CA CYS A 18 -41.10 56.68 25.09
C CYS A 18 -40.79 55.20 24.96
N PHE A 19 -41.05 54.44 26.02
CA PHE A 19 -41.02 53.00 25.91
C PHE A 19 -42.08 52.59 24.88
N ALA A 20 -41.72 51.67 23.99
CA ALA A 20 -42.66 50.97 23.13
C ALA A 20 -43.85 50.46 23.97
N VAL A 21 -45.07 50.75 23.53
CA VAL A 21 -46.29 50.25 24.19
C VAL A 21 -47.17 49.48 23.22
N ILE A 22 -48.01 48.59 23.79
CA ILE A 22 -49.08 47.93 23.05
C ILE A 22 -50.31 48.85 23.06
N ARG A 23 -50.87 49.09 21.88
CA ARG A 23 -52.13 49.81 21.68
C ARG A 23 -53.21 48.82 21.28
N TYR A 24 -54.25 48.75 22.09
CA TYR A 24 -55.34 47.81 21.89
C TYR A 24 -56.49 48.45 21.11
N VAL A 25 -56.99 47.72 20.11
CA VAL A 25 -58.10 48.14 19.24
C VAL A 25 -59.17 47.06 19.22
N ASN A 26 -60.40 47.41 19.53
CA ASN A 26 -61.56 46.54 19.48
C ASN A 26 -62.79 47.35 19.07
N VAL A 27 -63.23 47.19 17.82
CA VAL A 27 -64.42 47.88 17.27
C VAL A 27 -65.69 47.62 18.08
N ASN A 28 -65.76 46.48 18.76
CA ASN A 28 -66.90 46.06 19.56
C ASN A 28 -66.80 46.51 21.04
N ASN A 29 -65.79 47.29 21.41
CA ASN A 29 -65.65 47.76 22.80
C ASN A 29 -66.82 48.70 23.18
N PRO A 30 -67.65 48.35 24.18
CA PRO A 30 -68.80 49.16 24.58
C PRO A 30 -68.40 50.47 25.28
N THR A 31 -67.18 50.57 25.80
CA THR A 31 -66.66 51.75 26.49
C THR A 31 -65.31 52.16 25.87
N PRO A 32 -65.32 52.91 24.76
CA PRO A 32 -64.10 53.33 24.07
C PRO A 32 -63.16 54.10 25.00
N GLY A 33 -61.86 53.79 24.94
CA GLY A 33 -60.83 54.43 25.77
C GLY A 33 -59.57 54.78 24.99
N GLY A 34 -58.47 55.06 25.71
CA GLY A 34 -57.18 55.49 25.13
C GLY A 34 -56.25 54.38 24.65
N GLY A 35 -56.74 53.14 24.55
CA GLY A 35 -56.02 52.00 23.97
C GLY A 35 -54.92 51.38 24.83
N THR A 36 -54.86 51.63 26.14
CA THR A 36 -53.79 51.11 27.02
C THR A 36 -54.04 49.69 27.56
N SER A 37 -55.22 49.12 27.30
CA SER A 37 -55.64 47.76 27.63
C SER A 37 -56.83 47.36 26.76
N TRP A 38 -57.18 46.08 26.70
CA TRP A 38 -58.40 45.63 26.02
C TRP A 38 -59.68 46.30 26.55
N ALA A 39 -59.78 46.54 27.85
CA ALA A 39 -60.95 47.20 28.47
C ALA A 39 -61.10 48.68 28.05
N THR A 40 -59.99 49.33 27.72
CA THR A 40 -59.93 50.72 27.28
C THR A 40 -59.56 50.83 25.81
N ALA A 41 -59.77 49.77 25.01
CA ALA A 41 -59.34 49.72 23.62
C ALA A 41 -59.95 50.85 22.78
N PHE A 42 -59.22 51.29 21.77
CA PHE A 42 -59.78 52.14 20.71
C PHE A 42 -60.88 51.37 19.96
N THR A 43 -61.97 52.01 19.59
CA THR A 43 -62.98 51.41 18.69
C THR A 43 -62.72 51.69 17.21
N ASP A 44 -61.77 52.58 16.92
CA ASP A 44 -61.36 52.95 15.57
C ASP A 44 -59.85 52.70 15.40
N LEU A 45 -59.51 51.91 14.39
CA LEU A 45 -58.13 51.59 14.06
C LEU A 45 -57.38 52.82 13.52
N SER A 46 -58.05 53.69 12.76
CA SER A 46 -57.43 54.91 12.23
C SER A 46 -56.98 55.84 13.37
N ALA A 47 -57.80 55.99 14.42
CA ALA A 47 -57.43 56.70 15.64
C ALA A 47 -56.24 56.05 16.39
N ALA A 48 -56.20 54.72 16.47
CA ALA A 48 -55.09 54.00 17.11
C ALA A 48 -53.77 54.18 16.36
N ILE A 49 -53.81 54.10 15.03
CA ILE A 49 -52.66 54.36 14.14
C ILE A 49 -52.16 55.80 14.31
N ALA A 50 -53.07 56.78 14.31
CA ALA A 50 -52.71 58.19 14.51
C ALA A 50 -52.10 58.46 15.89
N ALA A 51 -52.43 57.64 16.90
CA ALA A 51 -51.86 57.72 18.24
C ALA A 51 -50.52 56.99 18.39
N ALA A 52 -50.16 56.12 17.44
CA ALA A 52 -48.97 55.29 17.49
C ALA A 52 -47.68 56.10 17.30
N ARG A 53 -46.61 55.59 17.89
CA ARG A 53 -45.26 56.15 17.86
C ARG A 53 -44.26 55.07 17.46
N GLU A 54 -43.05 55.49 17.15
CA GLU A 54 -41.94 54.58 16.85
C GLU A 54 -41.72 53.59 18.01
N GLY A 55 -41.67 52.30 17.67
CA GLY A 55 -41.56 51.16 18.57
C GLY A 55 -42.89 50.55 19.04
N ASP A 56 -44.04 51.19 18.81
CA ASP A 56 -45.32 50.66 19.30
C ASP A 56 -45.79 49.41 18.54
N ASP A 57 -46.58 48.59 19.22
CA ASP A 57 -47.38 47.52 18.62
C ASP A 57 -48.86 47.90 18.68
N ILE A 58 -49.61 47.65 17.62
CA ILE A 58 -51.07 47.80 17.59
C ILE A 58 -51.71 46.42 17.49
N TRP A 59 -52.48 46.04 18.51
CA TRP A 59 -53.18 44.76 18.56
C TRP A 59 -54.66 44.97 18.29
N VAL A 60 -55.16 44.32 17.24
CA VAL A 60 -56.51 44.52 16.72
C VAL A 60 -57.34 43.26 16.93
N ALA A 61 -58.40 43.38 17.73
CA ALA A 61 -59.34 42.32 18.00
C ALA A 61 -60.23 42.02 16.79
N ARG A 62 -60.77 40.82 16.73
CA ARG A 62 -61.73 40.37 15.72
C ARG A 62 -62.86 41.36 15.51
N GLY A 63 -63.23 41.56 14.25
CA GLY A 63 -64.24 42.53 13.86
C GLY A 63 -64.02 43.05 12.45
N ILE A 64 -64.94 43.90 12.00
CA ILE A 64 -64.85 44.60 10.72
C ILE A 64 -64.54 46.06 10.99
N TYR A 65 -63.41 46.52 10.47
CA TYR A 65 -62.90 47.87 10.60
C TYR A 65 -62.98 48.55 9.23
N LYS A 66 -63.62 49.73 9.20
CA LYS A 66 -63.71 50.57 8.01
C LYS A 66 -62.83 51.82 8.23
N PRO A 67 -62.07 52.27 7.23
CA PRO A 67 -61.19 53.42 7.41
C PRO A 67 -61.99 54.70 7.60
N THR A 68 -61.48 55.62 8.44
CA THR A 68 -62.09 56.94 8.61
C THR A 68 -61.47 57.95 7.64
N GLY A 69 -62.30 58.69 6.91
CA GLY A 69 -61.83 59.70 5.96
C GLY A 69 -62.99 60.33 5.17
N VAL A 70 -62.65 61.10 4.12
CA VAL A 70 -63.64 61.77 3.26
C VAL A 70 -63.84 60.97 1.97
N GLY A 71 -65.05 60.45 1.79
CA GLY A 71 -65.43 59.70 0.59
C GLY A 71 -64.49 58.52 0.33
N ARG A 72 -64.22 58.26 -0.95
CA ARG A 72 -63.43 57.12 -1.42
C ARG A 72 -61.94 57.19 -1.09
N ASN A 73 -61.46 58.33 -0.58
CA ASN A 73 -60.07 58.50 -0.15
C ASN A 73 -59.83 58.02 1.29
N ALA A 74 -60.86 57.53 1.99
CA ALA A 74 -60.67 56.93 3.30
C ALA A 74 -59.84 55.64 3.18
N THR A 75 -58.73 55.58 3.92
CA THR A 75 -57.77 54.47 3.92
C THR A 75 -57.15 54.29 5.32
N PHE A 76 -56.73 53.08 5.67
CA PHE A 76 -55.84 52.88 6.81
C PHE A 76 -54.43 53.29 6.40
N PHE A 77 -54.04 54.49 6.81
CA PHE A 77 -52.77 55.09 6.42
C PHE A 77 -51.65 54.62 7.35
N MET A 78 -50.77 53.76 6.84
CA MET A 78 -49.62 53.23 7.57
C MET A 78 -48.38 54.08 7.29
N THR A 79 -47.65 54.41 8.35
CA THR A 79 -46.38 55.15 8.30
C THR A 79 -45.28 54.38 9.02
N ASP A 80 -44.03 54.80 8.86
CA ASP A 80 -42.87 54.21 9.51
C ASP A 80 -43.00 54.34 11.06
N GLY A 81 -42.77 53.26 11.80
CA GLY A 81 -42.53 53.32 13.24
C GLY A 81 -43.10 52.15 14.06
N PHE A 82 -44.13 51.44 13.61
CA PHE A 82 -44.89 50.53 14.48
C PHE A 82 -45.39 49.28 13.74
N TYR A 83 -45.72 48.23 14.50
CA TYR A 83 -46.31 47.01 13.97
C TYR A 83 -47.82 46.97 14.16
N VAL A 84 -48.55 46.34 13.24
CA VAL A 84 -49.99 46.18 13.34
C VAL A 84 -50.34 44.69 13.18
N TYR A 85 -50.99 44.14 14.20
CA TYR A 85 -51.31 42.71 14.30
C TYR A 85 -52.82 42.51 14.43
N GLY A 86 -53.38 41.68 13.56
CA GLY A 86 -54.73 41.15 13.65
C GLY A 86 -54.75 39.75 14.26
N GLY A 87 -55.96 39.24 14.52
CA GLY A 87 -56.16 37.87 14.99
C GLY A 87 -56.39 37.72 16.49
N PHE A 88 -56.69 38.79 17.20
CA PHE A 88 -56.94 38.75 18.64
C PHE A 88 -58.43 38.57 18.96
N ASP A 89 -58.75 37.88 20.03
CA ASP A 89 -60.09 37.86 20.63
C ASP A 89 -60.36 39.13 21.45
N GLY A 90 -59.30 39.74 21.99
CA GLY A 90 -59.40 40.89 22.89
C GLY A 90 -59.20 40.50 24.36
N THR A 91 -58.51 39.39 24.61
CA THR A 91 -58.19 38.90 25.96
C THR A 91 -56.71 38.56 26.14
N GLU A 92 -55.95 38.59 25.05
CA GLU A 92 -54.57 38.16 24.98
C GLU A 92 -53.62 39.10 25.72
N THR A 93 -52.55 38.51 26.21
CA THR A 93 -51.46 39.15 26.97
C THR A 93 -50.12 39.07 26.24
N THR A 94 -50.00 38.18 25.25
CA THR A 94 -48.82 38.05 24.38
C THR A 94 -49.24 37.90 22.92
N VAL A 95 -48.40 38.37 21.98
CA VAL A 95 -48.68 38.30 20.53
C VAL A 95 -48.83 36.86 20.02
N THR A 96 -48.22 35.88 20.69
CA THR A 96 -48.29 34.45 20.33
C THR A 96 -49.63 33.79 20.65
N GLN A 97 -50.50 34.44 21.44
CA GLN A 97 -51.84 33.92 21.76
C GLN A 97 -52.87 34.19 20.66
N ARG A 98 -52.54 35.04 19.67
CA ARG A 98 -53.43 35.36 18.55
C ARG A 98 -53.73 34.13 17.71
N ASN A 99 -54.92 34.11 17.12
CA ASN A 99 -55.36 33.07 16.19
C ASN A 99 -56.08 33.72 15.00
N PRO A 100 -55.34 34.14 13.95
CA PRO A 100 -55.90 34.91 12.84
C PRO A 100 -56.95 34.17 12.01
N THR A 101 -56.93 32.82 11.98
CA THR A 101 -57.93 32.02 11.26
C THR A 101 -59.27 31.98 11.98
N VAL A 102 -59.28 31.95 13.32
CA VAL A 102 -60.51 31.94 14.13
C VAL A 102 -60.99 33.36 14.47
N ASN A 103 -60.07 34.24 14.87
CA ASN A 103 -60.37 35.59 15.33
C ASN A 103 -60.17 36.61 14.19
N GLN A 104 -60.90 36.42 13.10
CA GLN A 104 -60.73 37.21 11.89
C GLN A 104 -60.84 38.72 12.14
N THR A 105 -59.81 39.44 11.73
CA THR A 105 -59.74 40.90 11.77
C THR A 105 -59.81 41.41 10.34
N ILE A 106 -60.93 42.04 9.99
CA ILE A 106 -61.27 42.38 8.62
C ILE A 106 -61.13 43.89 8.44
N LEU A 107 -60.26 44.32 7.53
CA LEU A 107 -60.20 45.68 7.02
C LEU A 107 -61.03 45.73 5.73
N SER A 108 -62.09 46.52 5.71
CA SER A 108 -63.03 46.59 4.58
C SER A 108 -63.09 48.00 4.00
N GLY A 109 -62.96 48.07 2.68
CA GLY A 109 -63.17 49.28 1.88
C GLY A 109 -64.62 49.54 1.52
N ASP A 110 -65.57 48.70 1.97
CA ASP A 110 -67.01 48.89 1.76
C ASP A 110 -67.50 50.13 2.51
N LEU A 111 -67.48 51.31 1.88
CA LEU A 111 -67.86 52.56 2.52
C LEU A 111 -69.29 52.91 2.11
N GLY A 112 -70.10 53.42 3.03
CA GLY A 112 -71.46 53.86 2.68
C GLY A 112 -72.44 52.70 2.50
N VAL A 113 -72.90 52.45 1.27
CA VAL A 113 -73.94 51.47 0.95
C VAL A 113 -73.33 50.06 0.88
N PRO A 114 -73.77 49.11 1.72
CA PRO A 114 -73.18 47.77 1.75
C PRO A 114 -73.19 47.07 0.38
N GLY A 115 -72.00 46.73 -0.11
CA GLY A 115 -71.78 45.99 -1.36
C GLY A 115 -71.79 46.84 -2.63
N ASP A 116 -71.86 48.16 -2.52
CA ASP A 116 -71.76 49.06 -3.68
C ASP A 116 -70.30 49.45 -3.95
N PRO A 117 -69.64 48.95 -5.01
CA PRO A 117 -68.24 49.29 -5.27
C PRO A 117 -68.03 50.76 -5.66
N SER A 118 -69.09 51.53 -5.93
CA SER A 118 -68.99 52.91 -6.40
C SER A 118 -68.68 53.92 -5.30
N ASP A 119 -69.00 53.61 -4.04
CA ASP A 119 -68.63 54.42 -2.87
C ASP A 119 -67.50 53.81 -2.03
N ASN A 120 -67.07 52.58 -2.32
CA ASN A 120 -65.92 51.95 -1.68
C ASN A 120 -64.63 52.77 -1.73
N SER A 121 -63.81 52.63 -0.69
CA SER A 121 -62.43 53.14 -0.66
C SER A 121 -61.68 52.76 -1.93
N TYR A 122 -60.88 53.68 -2.48
CA TYR A 122 -59.94 53.31 -3.53
C TYR A 122 -58.93 52.28 -3.01
N HIS A 123 -58.37 52.54 -1.83
CA HIS A 123 -57.42 51.66 -1.15
C HIS A 123 -57.93 51.37 0.25
N VAL A 124 -57.99 50.11 0.65
CA VAL A 124 -58.31 49.78 2.05
C VAL A 124 -57.14 50.20 2.95
N VAL A 125 -55.91 49.94 2.51
CA VAL A 125 -54.67 50.26 3.23
C VAL A 125 -53.72 51.00 2.29
N THR A 126 -53.06 52.03 2.82
CA THR A 126 -52.01 52.76 2.08
C THR A 126 -50.74 52.78 2.92
N LEU A 127 -49.64 52.27 2.36
CA LEU A 127 -48.30 52.34 2.94
C LEU A 127 -47.52 53.42 2.21
N TYR A 128 -47.17 54.49 2.93
CA TYR A 128 -46.47 55.63 2.37
C TYR A 128 -45.18 55.90 3.15
N LYS A 129 -44.07 56.05 2.41
CA LYS A 129 -42.74 56.42 2.92
C LYS A 129 -42.26 55.52 4.09
N ILE A 130 -42.40 54.22 3.92
CA ILE A 130 -41.90 53.23 4.89
C ILE A 130 -40.42 52.93 4.61
N VAL A 131 -39.56 53.04 5.61
CA VAL A 131 -38.10 52.90 5.42
C VAL A 131 -37.55 51.70 6.19
N ASN A 132 -38.12 51.39 7.35
CA ASN A 132 -37.62 50.32 8.24
C ASN A 132 -38.42 49.01 8.14
N GLY A 133 -39.27 48.84 7.11
CA GLY A 133 -39.91 47.55 6.82
C GLY A 133 -40.92 47.10 7.88
N TYR A 134 -41.83 47.98 8.27
CA TYR A 134 -42.89 47.64 9.23
C TYR A 134 -43.95 46.72 8.64
N PHE A 135 -44.61 45.98 9.53
CA PHE A 135 -45.33 44.78 9.16
C PHE A 135 -46.79 44.81 9.59
N MET A 136 -47.66 44.47 8.63
CA MET A 136 -49.07 44.18 8.83
C MET A 136 -49.27 42.66 8.76
N ASP A 137 -49.84 42.10 9.83
CA ASP A 137 -49.92 40.66 10.05
C ASP A 137 -51.34 40.20 10.41
N GLY A 138 -51.86 39.18 9.74
CA GLY A 138 -53.04 38.46 10.22
C GLY A 138 -54.38 39.15 9.92
N PHE A 139 -54.45 39.94 8.84
CA PHE A 139 -55.67 40.65 8.43
C PHE A 139 -56.34 40.02 7.21
N THR A 140 -57.66 40.11 7.14
CA THR A 140 -58.38 40.01 5.87
C THR A 140 -58.61 41.41 5.32
N ILE A 141 -58.20 41.69 4.09
CA ILE A 141 -58.28 43.00 3.44
C ILE A 141 -59.16 42.85 2.19
N ARG A 142 -60.29 43.54 2.18
CA ARG A 142 -61.29 43.35 1.14
C ARG A 142 -62.10 44.58 0.78
N ASP A 143 -62.81 44.45 -0.34
CA ASP A 143 -63.80 45.41 -0.83
C ASP A 143 -63.21 46.76 -1.28
N GLY A 144 -61.89 46.86 -1.51
CA GLY A 144 -61.28 48.05 -2.12
C GLY A 144 -61.59 48.17 -3.62
N SER A 145 -61.70 49.39 -4.14
CA SER A 145 -62.04 49.64 -5.54
C SER A 145 -61.26 50.82 -6.17
N ALA A 146 -59.98 50.61 -6.47
CA ALA A 146 -59.08 51.59 -7.10
C ALA A 146 -59.37 51.73 -8.62
N ASN A 147 -60.43 52.44 -8.98
CA ASN A 147 -60.90 52.57 -10.38
C ASN A 147 -60.93 54.01 -10.91
N ALA A 148 -60.17 54.92 -10.28
CA ALA A 148 -60.15 56.32 -10.71
C ALA A 148 -59.68 56.49 -12.17
N GLY A 149 -60.42 57.28 -12.94
CA GLY A 149 -60.07 57.64 -14.31
C GLY A 149 -60.44 56.61 -15.39
N VAL A 150 -61.06 55.47 -15.03
CA VAL A 150 -61.60 54.50 -16.02
C VAL A 150 -62.57 55.21 -16.98
N PRO A 151 -62.47 55.03 -18.32
CA PRO A 151 -61.72 53.97 -19.02
C PRO A 151 -60.25 54.29 -19.35
N SER A 152 -59.70 55.43 -18.91
CA SER A 152 -58.26 55.68 -19.05
C SER A 152 -57.46 54.68 -18.22
N LEU A 153 -56.36 54.19 -18.79
CA LEU A 153 -55.41 53.31 -18.13
C LEU A 153 -54.12 54.07 -17.78
N THR A 154 -54.19 55.38 -17.57
CA THR A 154 -53.03 56.12 -17.07
C THR A 154 -52.79 55.73 -15.61
N PRO A 155 -51.61 55.20 -15.24
CA PRO A 155 -51.32 54.89 -13.85
C PRO A 155 -51.38 56.14 -12.96
N GLN A 156 -52.05 56.02 -11.82
CA GLN A 156 -52.11 57.04 -10.78
C GLN A 156 -52.41 56.36 -9.42
N PRO A 157 -52.22 57.04 -8.27
CA PRO A 157 -52.45 56.45 -6.95
C PRO A 157 -53.84 55.82 -6.84
N ASP A 158 -54.90 56.59 -7.11
CA ASP A 158 -56.31 56.18 -6.90
C ASP A 158 -56.81 55.07 -7.84
N ASN A 159 -55.97 54.57 -8.76
CA ASN A 159 -56.28 53.41 -9.60
C ASN A 159 -55.33 52.22 -9.46
N THR A 160 -54.45 52.26 -8.46
CA THR A 160 -53.43 51.25 -8.20
C THR A 160 -53.60 50.66 -6.80
N GLY A 161 -53.76 49.34 -6.66
CA GLY A 161 -53.83 48.67 -5.36
C GLY A 161 -55.17 48.81 -4.66
N GLY A 162 -56.18 48.03 -5.04
CA GLY A 162 -57.51 48.11 -4.41
C GLY A 162 -57.49 47.75 -2.92
N GLY A 163 -56.86 46.63 -2.57
CA GLY A 163 -56.66 46.25 -1.17
C GLY A 163 -55.58 47.11 -0.51
N VAL A 164 -54.37 47.04 -1.03
CA VAL A 164 -53.18 47.68 -0.47
C VAL A 164 -52.44 48.46 -1.55
N LEU A 165 -52.14 49.73 -1.27
CA LEU A 165 -51.28 50.57 -2.09
C LEU A 165 -49.94 50.81 -1.39
N PHE A 166 -48.84 50.44 -2.04
CA PHE A 166 -47.49 50.90 -1.72
C PHE A 166 -47.15 52.12 -2.56
N LEU A 167 -47.01 53.27 -1.91
CA LEU A 167 -46.78 54.55 -2.57
C LEU A 167 -45.43 55.14 -2.17
N ALA A 168 -44.64 55.50 -3.17
CA ALA A 168 -43.46 56.35 -3.00
C ALA A 168 -43.61 57.60 -3.88
N GLN A 169 -43.21 58.76 -3.37
CA GLN A 169 -43.17 60.02 -4.13
C GLN A 169 -41.73 60.29 -4.61
N ALA A 170 -41.53 61.36 -5.38
CA ALA A 170 -40.21 61.72 -5.91
C ALA A 170 -39.11 61.73 -4.84
N ASN A 171 -38.07 60.91 -5.05
CA ASN A 171 -36.93 60.70 -4.15
C ASN A 171 -37.26 60.12 -2.75
N ASP A 172 -38.47 59.57 -2.56
CA ASP A 172 -38.82 58.83 -1.35
C ASP A 172 -38.62 57.31 -1.55
N LEU A 173 -38.40 56.59 -0.44
CA LEU A 173 -38.46 55.14 -0.36
C LEU A 173 -39.71 54.72 0.42
N SER A 174 -40.45 53.76 -0.12
CA SER A 174 -41.49 53.02 0.61
C SER A 174 -41.26 51.53 0.44
N TYR A 175 -40.98 50.83 1.54
CA TYR A 175 -40.85 49.38 1.63
C TYR A 175 -41.58 48.88 2.87
N GLY A 176 -42.67 48.14 2.66
CA GLY A 176 -43.42 47.53 3.75
C GLY A 176 -43.70 46.05 3.49
N LEU A 177 -44.11 45.36 4.55
CA LEU A 177 -44.35 43.92 4.55
C LEU A 177 -45.81 43.61 4.87
N VAL A 178 -46.42 42.78 4.05
CA VAL A 178 -47.75 42.20 4.27
C VAL A 178 -47.57 40.70 4.43
N ARG A 179 -47.95 40.13 5.58
CA ARG A 179 -47.80 38.68 5.81
C ARG A 179 -48.98 38.09 6.55
N ASN A 180 -49.21 36.79 6.34
CA ASN A 180 -50.32 36.05 6.96
C ASN A 180 -51.68 36.73 6.71
N CYS A 181 -51.81 37.44 5.59
CA CYS A 181 -53.00 38.21 5.27
C CYS A 181 -53.80 37.54 4.14
N VAL A 182 -55.11 37.76 4.16
CA VAL A 182 -56.03 37.35 3.09
C VAL A 182 -56.48 38.59 2.34
N LEU A 183 -56.06 38.76 1.11
CA LEU A 183 -56.50 39.84 0.24
C LEU A 183 -57.55 39.29 -0.72
N THR A 184 -58.79 39.74 -0.57
CA THR A 184 -59.90 39.14 -1.32
C THR A 184 -60.93 40.15 -1.79
N ASN A 185 -61.55 39.89 -2.94
CA ASN A 185 -62.62 40.72 -3.51
C ASN A 185 -62.23 42.19 -3.70
N ASN A 186 -60.95 42.47 -3.93
CA ASN A 186 -60.50 43.82 -4.23
C ASN A 186 -60.46 44.05 -5.74
N THR A 187 -60.77 45.27 -6.14
CA THR A 187 -60.82 45.69 -7.55
C THR A 187 -59.91 46.88 -7.82
N ALA A 188 -59.22 46.90 -8.96
CA ALA A 188 -58.38 48.03 -9.36
C ALA A 188 -58.26 48.18 -10.89
N VAL A 189 -57.64 49.25 -11.36
CA VAL A 189 -57.06 49.25 -12.72
C VAL A 189 -55.76 48.45 -12.71
N TYR A 190 -54.89 48.72 -11.74
CA TYR A 190 -53.62 48.03 -11.54
C TYR A 190 -53.59 47.36 -10.17
N GLY A 191 -53.47 46.03 -10.10
CA GLY A 191 -53.25 45.36 -8.81
C GLY A 191 -54.49 45.35 -7.94
N GLY A 192 -55.40 44.39 -8.14
CA GLY A 192 -56.64 44.32 -7.36
C GLY A 192 -56.35 44.21 -5.87
N GLY A 193 -55.53 43.23 -5.49
CA GLY A 193 -55.09 43.03 -4.11
C GLY A 193 -54.01 44.03 -3.68
N VAL A 194 -52.85 44.02 -4.35
CA VAL A 194 -51.71 44.90 -4.05
C VAL A 194 -51.31 45.70 -5.30
N GLY A 195 -51.05 46.99 -5.11
CA GLY A 195 -50.44 47.84 -6.12
C GLY A 195 -49.21 48.55 -5.56
N SER A 196 -48.15 48.67 -6.36
CA SER A 196 -46.97 49.48 -6.03
C SER A 196 -46.76 50.52 -7.09
N LEU A 197 -46.59 51.78 -6.67
CA LEU A 197 -46.45 52.93 -7.56
C LEU A 197 -45.39 53.90 -7.05
N GLY A 198 -44.37 54.13 -7.89
CA GLY A 198 -43.56 55.34 -7.84
C GLY A 198 -44.31 56.50 -8.49
N ASN A 199 -44.49 57.60 -7.74
CA ASN A 199 -45.19 58.79 -8.19
C ASN A 199 -44.24 60.00 -8.22
N GLY A 200 -43.28 59.94 -9.13
CA GLY A 200 -42.39 61.04 -9.47
C GLY A 200 -40.92 60.63 -9.45
N VAL A 201 -40.12 61.28 -10.31
CA VAL A 201 -38.74 60.88 -10.63
C VAL A 201 -37.91 60.53 -9.39
N GLY A 202 -37.37 59.30 -9.39
CA GLY A 202 -36.49 58.79 -8.36
C GLY A 202 -37.24 58.16 -7.18
N ALA A 203 -38.56 57.95 -7.29
CA ALA A 203 -39.32 57.23 -6.28
C ALA A 203 -38.88 55.76 -6.21
N GLN A 204 -38.85 55.20 -5.00
CA GLN A 204 -38.53 53.80 -4.75
C GLN A 204 -39.71 53.09 -4.09
N ALA A 205 -40.56 52.44 -4.88
CA ALA A 205 -41.77 51.76 -4.41
C ALA A 205 -41.57 50.23 -4.36
N ARG A 206 -41.34 49.71 -3.15
CA ARG A 206 -40.98 48.31 -2.89
C ARG A 206 -42.02 47.65 -1.99
N TYR A 207 -42.24 46.35 -2.16
CA TYR A 207 -43.14 45.59 -1.28
C TYR A 207 -42.62 44.17 -1.03
N GLY A 208 -42.93 43.66 0.16
CA GLY A 208 -42.83 42.24 0.48
C GLY A 208 -44.18 41.67 0.85
N VAL A 209 -44.51 40.52 0.28
CA VAL A 209 -45.73 39.77 0.51
C VAL A 209 -45.36 38.33 0.81
N THR A 210 -45.63 37.87 2.03
CA THR A 210 -45.22 36.52 2.47
C THR A 210 -46.39 35.80 3.13
N ASN A 211 -46.56 34.49 2.92
CA ASN A 211 -47.61 33.71 3.60
C ASN A 211 -49.02 34.32 3.43
N CYS A 212 -49.32 34.91 2.27
CA CYS A 212 -50.60 35.57 2.02
C CYS A 212 -51.50 34.74 1.09
N ILE A 213 -52.81 34.94 1.21
CA ILE A 213 -53.80 34.37 0.30
C ILE A 213 -54.40 35.52 -0.52
N PHE A 214 -54.34 35.41 -1.85
CA PHE A 214 -54.99 36.31 -2.79
C PHE A 214 -56.11 35.57 -3.48
N ASN A 215 -57.35 35.89 -3.12
CA ASN A 215 -58.51 35.20 -3.65
C ASN A 215 -59.51 36.15 -4.30
N ASN A 216 -59.89 35.89 -5.55
CA ASN A 216 -60.95 36.63 -6.26
C ASN A 216 -60.69 38.14 -6.36
N ASN A 217 -59.43 38.54 -6.54
CA ASN A 217 -59.09 39.93 -6.84
C ASN A 217 -59.16 40.17 -8.35
N ARG A 218 -59.60 41.36 -8.75
CA ARG A 218 -59.83 41.69 -10.16
C ARG A 218 -59.19 43.01 -10.54
N ALA A 219 -58.42 43.02 -11.63
CA ALA A 219 -57.89 44.25 -12.18
C ALA A 219 -57.98 44.31 -13.70
N GLN A 220 -57.78 45.48 -14.28
CA GLN A 220 -57.54 45.56 -15.73
C GLN A 220 -56.20 44.89 -16.05
N ILE A 221 -55.18 45.15 -15.22
CA ILE A 221 -53.81 44.65 -15.35
C ILE A 221 -53.29 44.26 -13.96
N GLY A 222 -52.68 43.08 -13.81
CA GLY A 222 -52.22 42.56 -12.51
C GLY A 222 -53.40 42.25 -11.58
N GLY A 223 -54.13 41.15 -11.82
CA GLY A 223 -55.36 40.82 -11.09
C GLY A 223 -55.17 40.83 -9.57
N ALA A 224 -54.19 40.08 -9.08
CA ALA A 224 -53.81 40.11 -7.66
C ALA A 224 -52.83 41.25 -7.34
N ILE A 225 -51.73 41.37 -8.10
CA ILE A 225 -50.62 42.27 -7.81
C ILE A 225 -50.19 43.02 -9.08
N ALA A 226 -49.94 44.32 -8.95
CA ALA A 226 -49.28 45.11 -9.99
C ALA A 226 -48.15 45.97 -9.42
N GLY A 227 -46.98 45.88 -10.04
CA GLY A 227 -45.81 46.69 -9.76
C GLY A 227 -45.53 47.66 -10.90
N LEU A 228 -45.49 48.96 -10.59
CA LEU A 228 -45.29 50.03 -11.56
C LEU A 228 -44.03 50.81 -11.22
N SER A 229 -43.04 50.78 -12.12
CA SER A 229 -41.88 51.67 -12.09
C SER A 229 -41.93 52.62 -13.27
N LEU A 230 -42.30 53.87 -13.02
CA LEU A 230 -42.60 54.84 -14.06
C LEU A 230 -41.63 56.01 -14.02
N ASN A 231 -41.41 56.70 -15.13
CA ASN A 231 -40.68 57.98 -15.18
C ASN A 231 -39.28 58.01 -14.50
N GLY A 232 -38.49 56.93 -14.60
CA GLY A 232 -37.15 56.86 -13.99
C GLY A 232 -37.14 56.36 -12.54
N ASP A 233 -38.24 55.77 -12.09
CA ASP A 233 -38.38 55.22 -10.74
C ASP A 233 -37.79 53.82 -10.63
N TRP A 234 -37.62 53.36 -9.39
CA TRP A 234 -37.21 51.99 -9.07
C TRP A 234 -38.29 51.29 -8.26
N GLY A 235 -38.67 50.08 -8.66
CA GLY A 235 -39.54 49.24 -7.87
C GLY A 235 -39.00 47.83 -7.67
N GLU A 236 -39.45 47.21 -6.58
CA GLU A 236 -39.08 45.85 -6.22
C GLU A 236 -40.26 45.12 -5.59
N GLY A 237 -40.42 43.85 -5.94
CA GLY A 237 -41.40 42.97 -5.34
C GLY A 237 -40.74 41.71 -4.78
N GLU A 238 -41.15 41.33 -3.58
CA GLU A 238 -40.77 40.06 -2.97
C GLU A 238 -42.05 39.31 -2.60
N ILE A 239 -42.32 38.19 -3.28
CA ILE A 239 -43.56 37.43 -3.15
C ILE A 239 -43.20 35.98 -2.85
N GLN A 240 -43.54 35.52 -1.65
CA GLN A 240 -43.12 34.21 -1.16
C GLN A 240 -44.22 33.47 -0.41
N ASN A 241 -44.30 32.15 -0.60
CA ASN A 241 -45.22 31.28 0.14
C ASN A 241 -46.68 31.75 0.06
N CYS A 242 -47.09 32.33 -1.06
CA CYS A 242 -48.42 32.85 -1.23
C CYS A 242 -49.29 31.89 -2.03
N ILE A 243 -50.60 31.94 -1.76
CA ILE A 243 -51.62 31.22 -2.52
C ILE A 243 -52.40 32.23 -3.33
N PHE A 244 -52.54 31.98 -4.64
CA PHE A 244 -53.32 32.80 -5.55
C PHE A 244 -54.44 31.97 -6.17
N THR A 245 -55.68 32.33 -5.89
CA THR A 245 -56.87 31.64 -6.40
C THR A 245 -57.85 32.59 -7.05
N ASN A 246 -58.42 32.20 -8.20
CA ASN A 246 -59.53 32.93 -8.82
C ASN A 246 -59.26 34.41 -9.14
N ASN A 247 -58.01 34.83 -9.25
CA ASN A 247 -57.71 36.21 -9.59
C ASN A 247 -57.88 36.43 -11.09
N LEU A 248 -58.31 37.63 -11.49
CA LEU A 248 -58.70 37.93 -12.86
C LEU A 248 -58.02 39.21 -13.37
N SER A 249 -57.40 39.11 -14.55
CA SER A 249 -56.98 40.26 -15.35
C SER A 249 -57.89 40.41 -16.57
N VAL A 250 -58.67 41.49 -16.61
CA VAL A 250 -59.65 41.73 -17.67
C VAL A 250 -58.99 41.90 -19.04
N MET A 251 -57.79 42.48 -19.08
CA MET A 251 -57.03 42.66 -20.32
C MET A 251 -56.06 41.51 -20.61
N SER A 252 -56.12 40.42 -19.84
CA SER A 252 -55.20 39.29 -19.95
C SER A 252 -53.72 39.65 -19.78
N LYS A 253 -53.46 40.65 -18.93
CA LYS A 253 -52.13 41.15 -18.57
C LYS A 253 -51.83 40.81 -17.12
N GLY A 254 -51.57 39.53 -16.85
CA GLY A 254 -51.17 39.04 -15.54
C GLY A 254 -52.36 38.93 -14.60
N SER A 255 -52.98 37.77 -14.48
CA SER A 255 -54.06 37.51 -13.53
C SER A 255 -53.54 37.47 -12.08
N VAL A 256 -52.28 37.11 -11.89
CA VAL A 256 -51.60 37.14 -10.59
C VAL A 256 -50.67 38.34 -10.49
N LEU A 257 -49.66 38.45 -11.34
CA LEU A 257 -48.64 39.50 -11.25
C LEU A 257 -48.48 40.24 -12.57
N ALA A 258 -48.46 41.57 -12.50
CA ALA A 258 -48.01 42.43 -13.60
C ALA A 258 -46.85 43.32 -13.14
N ALA A 259 -45.71 43.24 -13.82
CA ALA A 259 -44.56 44.12 -13.64
C ALA A 259 -44.44 45.05 -14.87
N ILE A 260 -44.42 46.37 -14.64
CA ILE A 260 -44.56 47.35 -15.72
C ILE A 260 -43.55 48.49 -15.57
N THR A 261 -42.82 48.76 -16.66
CA THR A 261 -41.99 49.96 -16.83
C THR A 261 -42.35 50.73 -18.10
N ASP A 262 -42.19 52.06 -18.10
CA ASP A 262 -42.64 52.95 -19.18
C ASP A 262 -41.55 53.82 -19.85
N ASN A 263 -40.38 54.02 -19.23
CA ASN A 263 -39.37 54.99 -19.69
C ASN A 263 -37.93 54.53 -19.46
N PRO A 264 -36.96 55.06 -20.23
CA PRO A 264 -35.54 54.90 -19.95
C PRO A 264 -35.18 55.33 -18.52
N GLY A 265 -34.51 54.44 -17.80
CA GLY A 265 -34.13 54.64 -16.39
C GLY A 265 -35.10 54.05 -15.38
N SER A 266 -36.33 53.68 -15.77
CA SER A 266 -37.23 52.92 -14.91
C SER A 266 -36.74 51.48 -14.77
N ASN A 267 -36.59 50.99 -13.53
CA ASN A 267 -36.14 49.62 -13.25
C ASN A 267 -37.12 48.93 -12.32
N TYR A 268 -37.46 47.68 -12.62
CA TYR A 268 -38.33 46.86 -11.77
C TYR A 268 -37.78 45.44 -11.64
N SER A 269 -37.86 44.87 -10.44
CA SER A 269 -37.43 43.50 -10.19
C SER A 269 -38.42 42.80 -9.27
N THR A 270 -38.77 41.56 -9.54
CA THR A 270 -39.62 40.77 -8.64
C THR A 270 -39.07 39.39 -8.42
N ASN A 271 -38.91 39.01 -7.15
CA ASN A 271 -38.70 37.63 -6.74
C ASN A 271 -40.07 37.05 -6.41
N PHE A 272 -40.45 35.98 -7.10
CA PHE A 272 -41.73 35.31 -6.99
C PHE A 272 -41.44 33.83 -6.76
N THR A 273 -41.46 33.36 -5.52
CA THR A 273 -40.96 32.01 -5.20
C THR A 273 -41.82 31.25 -4.22
N ASN A 274 -41.86 29.92 -4.32
CA ASN A 274 -42.60 29.04 -3.43
C ASN A 274 -44.10 29.36 -3.38
N ASN A 275 -44.73 29.76 -4.49
CA ASN A 275 -46.14 30.13 -4.51
C ASN A 275 -47.00 29.03 -5.15
N THR A 276 -48.26 28.97 -4.75
CA THR A 276 -49.26 28.08 -5.38
C THR A 276 -50.33 28.91 -6.08
N LEU A 277 -50.45 28.73 -7.39
CA LEU A 277 -51.37 29.46 -8.25
C LEU A 277 -52.39 28.47 -8.85
N TYR A 278 -53.66 28.64 -8.48
CA TYR A 278 -54.74 27.75 -8.88
C TYR A 278 -55.96 28.51 -9.43
N ASP A 279 -56.49 28.07 -10.56
CA ASP A 279 -57.69 28.65 -11.22
C ASP A 279 -57.66 30.18 -11.40
N ASN A 280 -56.49 30.75 -11.72
CA ASN A 280 -56.39 32.18 -12.05
C ASN A 280 -56.73 32.43 -13.52
N GLN A 281 -57.60 33.40 -13.78
CA GLN A 281 -58.26 33.58 -15.08
C GLN A 281 -57.49 34.61 -15.93
N ALA A 282 -56.86 34.12 -17.00
CA ALA A 282 -55.86 34.77 -17.89
C ALA A 282 -54.40 34.47 -17.50
N PRO A 283 -53.40 34.76 -18.38
CA PRO A 283 -51.99 34.44 -18.11
C PRO A 283 -51.57 34.99 -16.75
N VAL A 284 -50.94 34.15 -15.91
CA VAL A 284 -50.69 34.47 -14.50
C VAL A 284 -49.65 35.57 -14.33
N LEU A 285 -48.62 35.59 -15.17
CA LEU A 285 -47.56 36.58 -15.13
C LEU A 285 -47.59 37.47 -16.37
N TYR A 286 -47.39 38.76 -16.17
CA TYR A 286 -47.19 39.76 -17.21
C TYR A 286 -45.98 40.64 -16.91
N ASN A 287 -45.05 40.74 -17.85
CA ASN A 287 -43.87 41.59 -17.71
C ASN A 287 -43.75 42.54 -18.91
N GLN A 288 -43.96 43.84 -18.68
CA GLN A 288 -43.90 44.88 -19.69
C GLN A 288 -42.65 45.74 -19.54
N GLN A 289 -41.85 45.78 -20.60
CA GLN A 289 -40.67 46.63 -20.72
C GLN A 289 -40.89 47.66 -21.82
N THR A 290 -41.46 48.82 -21.49
CA THR A 290 -41.48 49.97 -22.39
C THR A 290 -40.40 50.94 -21.92
N GLY A 291 -39.33 51.13 -22.69
CA GLY A 291 -38.25 52.07 -22.38
C GLY A 291 -37.32 51.72 -21.19
N GLY A 292 -37.81 51.00 -20.17
CA GLY A 292 -37.08 50.61 -18.95
C GLY A 292 -36.68 49.13 -18.88
N THR A 293 -36.22 48.67 -17.72
CA THR A 293 -35.88 47.26 -17.46
C THR A 293 -36.80 46.64 -16.41
N SER A 294 -37.22 45.40 -16.62
CA SER A 294 -38.12 44.69 -15.70
C SER A 294 -37.80 43.21 -15.64
N TYR A 295 -37.52 42.69 -14.44
CA TYR A 295 -37.15 41.29 -14.20
C TYR A 295 -38.20 40.59 -13.33
N ILE A 296 -38.55 39.36 -13.68
CA ILE A 296 -39.33 38.47 -12.82
C ILE A 296 -38.53 37.17 -12.68
N PHE A 297 -38.11 36.87 -11.46
CA PHE A 297 -37.43 35.64 -11.08
C PHE A 297 -38.45 34.73 -10.43
N THR A 298 -38.70 33.57 -11.05
CA THR A 298 -39.62 32.56 -10.55
C THR A 298 -38.89 31.29 -10.12
N GLY A 299 -39.37 30.65 -9.06
CA GLY A 299 -38.65 29.56 -8.41
C GLY A 299 -39.54 28.75 -7.49
N ASN A 300 -39.56 27.42 -7.63
CA ASN A 300 -40.36 26.53 -6.79
C ASN A 300 -41.86 26.88 -6.78
N ASP A 301 -42.41 27.44 -7.85
CA ASP A 301 -43.84 27.77 -7.90
C ASP A 301 -44.63 26.59 -8.48
N ILE A 302 -45.87 26.41 -8.02
CA ILE A 302 -46.86 25.54 -8.68
C ILE A 302 -47.88 26.41 -9.40
N VAL A 303 -48.02 26.21 -10.70
CA VAL A 303 -49.05 26.84 -11.52
C VAL A 303 -49.92 25.75 -12.14
N TRP A 304 -51.09 25.53 -11.53
CA TRP A 304 -51.98 24.43 -11.87
C TRP A 304 -53.38 24.93 -12.21
N GLN A 305 -53.96 24.46 -13.33
CA GLN A 305 -55.28 24.89 -13.81
C GLN A 305 -55.44 26.43 -13.91
N SER A 306 -54.34 27.16 -14.02
CA SER A 306 -54.29 28.61 -14.11
C SER A 306 -53.91 29.06 -15.51
N GLY A 307 -54.30 30.27 -15.89
CA GLY A 307 -54.06 30.80 -17.24
C GLY A 307 -55.32 30.94 -18.07
N GLY A 308 -56.43 30.28 -17.70
CA GLY A 308 -57.69 30.24 -18.46
C GLY A 308 -57.58 29.50 -19.81
N PRO A 309 -58.51 29.70 -20.76
CA PRO A 309 -58.48 29.04 -22.09
C PRO A 309 -57.40 29.61 -23.03
N TYR A 310 -56.40 30.32 -22.50
CA TYR A 310 -55.40 31.04 -23.27
C TYR A 310 -54.24 30.12 -23.68
N ALA A 311 -53.64 30.40 -24.85
CA ALA A 311 -52.58 29.57 -25.42
C ALA A 311 -51.28 29.55 -24.61
N SER A 312 -51.07 30.51 -23.70
CA SER A 312 -49.92 30.55 -22.78
C SER A 312 -50.34 30.96 -21.37
N VAL A 313 -49.87 30.20 -20.38
CA VAL A 313 -50.02 30.50 -18.94
C VAL A 313 -49.22 31.74 -18.55
N LEU A 314 -48.20 32.08 -19.34
CA LEU A 314 -47.25 33.16 -19.09
C LEU A 314 -47.26 34.15 -20.27
N ASN A 315 -47.18 35.45 -19.96
CA ASN A 315 -47.01 36.52 -20.93
C ASN A 315 -45.86 37.43 -20.49
N VAL A 316 -44.65 36.86 -20.51
CA VAL A 316 -43.46 37.48 -19.94
C VAL A 316 -42.52 38.02 -21.02
N GLY A 317 -41.89 39.16 -20.73
CA GLY A 317 -40.82 39.75 -21.54
C GLY A 317 -39.49 38.99 -21.40
N PRO A 318 -38.46 39.38 -22.19
CA PRO A 318 -37.23 38.60 -22.40
C PRO A 318 -36.34 38.39 -21.17
N ASN A 319 -36.61 39.09 -20.07
CA ASN A 319 -35.81 39.05 -18.84
C ASN A 319 -36.57 38.37 -17.68
N SER A 320 -37.26 37.28 -17.97
CA SER A 320 -38.00 36.52 -16.95
C SER A 320 -37.49 35.10 -16.93
N ASP A 321 -37.05 34.65 -15.75
CA ASP A 321 -36.39 33.36 -15.57
C ASP A 321 -37.27 32.43 -14.73
N PHE A 322 -37.30 31.16 -15.13
CA PHE A 322 -38.13 30.11 -14.50
C PHE A 322 -37.27 28.91 -14.13
N TYR A 323 -37.20 28.66 -12.83
CA TYR A 323 -36.42 27.58 -12.26
C TYR A 323 -37.30 26.68 -11.40
N ASP A 324 -37.14 25.37 -11.56
CA ASP A 324 -37.65 24.33 -10.65
C ASP A 324 -39.12 24.54 -10.24
N SER A 325 -39.96 24.89 -11.20
CA SER A 325 -41.39 25.17 -11.02
C SER A 325 -42.24 24.15 -11.76
N ASP A 326 -43.41 23.83 -11.21
CA ASP A 326 -44.39 22.95 -11.86
C ASP A 326 -45.39 23.82 -12.64
N LEU A 327 -45.28 23.74 -13.96
CA LEU A 327 -46.07 24.54 -14.89
C LEU A 327 -46.92 23.57 -15.72
N ASP A 328 -48.23 23.60 -15.51
CA ASP A 328 -49.24 22.79 -16.22
C ASP A 328 -49.16 22.90 -17.77
N LEU A 329 -48.39 23.85 -18.31
CA LEU A 329 -48.15 24.01 -19.74
C LEU A 329 -46.65 24.21 -20.05
N ALA A 330 -46.11 23.29 -20.86
CA ALA A 330 -44.70 23.05 -21.15
C ALA A 330 -43.78 24.29 -21.15
N SER A 331 -42.83 24.33 -20.18
CA SER A 331 -41.62 25.14 -20.26
C SER A 331 -40.41 24.24 -20.58
N PRO A 332 -39.56 24.58 -21.56
CA PRO A 332 -38.44 23.75 -22.02
C PRO A 332 -37.15 23.90 -21.20
N ALA A 333 -37.16 24.62 -20.08
CA ALA A 333 -35.99 24.76 -19.22
C ALA A 333 -35.89 23.57 -18.25
N GLY A 334 -34.69 22.98 -18.12
CA GLY A 334 -34.45 21.83 -17.25
C GLY A 334 -34.74 22.16 -15.78
N GLY A 335 -35.46 21.28 -15.09
CA GLY A 335 -35.88 21.44 -13.68
C GLY A 335 -37.40 21.65 -13.53
N ASN A 336 -38.05 22.25 -14.53
CA ASN A 336 -39.50 22.47 -14.48
C ASN A 336 -40.29 21.18 -14.74
N LEU A 337 -41.41 21.03 -14.04
CA LEU A 337 -42.34 19.91 -14.20
C LEU A 337 -43.61 20.35 -14.91
N ALA A 338 -44.35 19.37 -15.42
CA ALA A 338 -45.67 19.54 -16.01
C ALA A 338 -46.51 18.31 -15.65
N VAL A 339 -46.76 18.14 -14.36
CA VAL A 339 -47.42 16.96 -13.78
C VAL A 339 -48.51 17.41 -12.81
N ASP A 340 -49.50 16.57 -12.55
CA ASP A 340 -50.49 16.87 -11.51
C ASP A 340 -49.78 16.98 -10.14
N PRO A 341 -49.84 18.13 -9.45
CA PRO A 341 -49.20 18.33 -8.15
C PRO A 341 -49.88 17.54 -7.03
N GLN A 342 -51.04 16.93 -7.27
CA GLN A 342 -51.74 16.07 -6.32
C GLN A 342 -52.02 16.75 -4.98
N PHE A 343 -52.76 17.87 -5.01
CA PHE A 343 -53.24 18.52 -3.80
C PHE A 343 -54.18 17.62 -2.97
N VAL A 344 -54.29 17.89 -1.67
CA VAL A 344 -55.19 17.17 -0.77
C VAL A 344 -56.65 17.41 -1.12
N ASN A 345 -57.06 18.68 -1.30
CA ASN A 345 -58.41 19.06 -1.69
C ASN A 345 -58.46 20.46 -2.32
N GLU A 346 -58.13 20.54 -3.60
CA GLU A 346 -58.13 21.79 -4.38
C GLU A 346 -59.50 22.48 -4.44
N ALA A 347 -60.60 21.70 -4.51
CA ALA A 347 -61.97 22.25 -4.52
C ALA A 347 -62.35 22.92 -3.18
N GLY A 348 -61.68 22.55 -2.09
CA GLY A 348 -61.81 23.18 -0.78
C GLY A 348 -60.80 24.29 -0.49
N ASN A 349 -59.95 24.66 -1.46
CA ASN A 349 -58.77 25.53 -1.29
C ASN A 349 -57.72 24.97 -0.31
N ASP A 350 -57.63 23.65 -0.19
CA ASP A 350 -56.57 22.97 0.56
C ASP A 350 -55.49 22.48 -0.41
N PHE A 351 -54.44 23.29 -0.52
CA PHE A 351 -53.32 23.06 -1.44
C PHE A 351 -52.12 22.39 -0.78
N HIS A 352 -52.29 21.76 0.39
CA HIS A 352 -51.28 20.85 0.90
C HIS A 352 -51.03 19.75 -0.14
N LEU A 353 -49.77 19.33 -0.25
CA LEU A 353 -49.37 18.26 -1.15
C LEU A 353 -49.74 16.91 -0.52
N LYS A 354 -50.30 15.99 -1.32
CA LYS A 354 -50.40 14.59 -0.90
C LYS A 354 -48.99 14.05 -0.68
N HIS A 355 -48.86 13.10 0.24
CA HIS A 355 -47.57 12.56 0.69
C HIS A 355 -46.65 12.03 -0.45
N CYS A 356 -47.20 11.37 -1.48
CA CYS A 356 -46.43 10.92 -2.65
C CYS A 356 -46.46 11.91 -3.84
N SER A 357 -46.77 13.19 -3.61
CA SER A 357 -46.93 14.15 -4.70
C SER A 357 -45.65 14.24 -5.55
N PRO A 358 -45.77 14.33 -6.88
CA PRO A 358 -44.60 14.32 -7.76
C PRO A 358 -43.77 15.61 -7.68
N VAL A 359 -44.27 16.65 -6.99
CA VAL A 359 -43.57 17.93 -6.80
C VAL A 359 -42.89 18.05 -5.43
N VAL A 360 -42.99 17.02 -4.58
CA VAL A 360 -42.27 16.91 -3.30
C VAL A 360 -40.79 16.61 -3.55
N ASP A 361 -39.90 17.30 -2.84
CA ASP A 361 -38.44 17.25 -3.00
C ASP A 361 -37.99 17.56 -4.45
N LYS A 362 -38.70 18.45 -5.17
CA LYS A 362 -38.37 18.83 -6.56
C LYS A 362 -37.95 20.27 -6.76
N GLY A 363 -38.21 21.13 -5.78
CA GLY A 363 -37.70 22.49 -5.80
C GLY A 363 -36.19 22.53 -5.54
N THR A 364 -35.62 23.72 -5.62
CA THR A 364 -34.22 23.97 -5.29
C THR A 364 -34.06 24.87 -4.07
N SER A 365 -32.93 24.69 -3.40
CA SER A 365 -32.46 25.52 -2.28
C SER A 365 -32.01 26.92 -2.76
N ILE A 366 -32.87 27.65 -3.48
CA ILE A 366 -32.67 29.07 -3.80
C ILE A 366 -32.47 29.88 -2.50
N PRO A 367 -31.74 31.01 -2.51
CA PRO A 367 -31.60 31.85 -1.32
C PRO A 367 -32.96 32.30 -0.81
N LEU A 368 -33.46 31.63 0.21
CA LEU A 368 -34.70 31.97 0.87
C LEU A 368 -34.46 33.17 1.77
N THR A 369 -35.25 34.23 1.61
CA THR A 369 -35.33 35.30 2.61
C THR A 369 -36.27 34.91 3.75
N PHE A 370 -37.10 33.88 3.57
CA PHE A 370 -37.97 33.29 4.59
C PHE A 370 -37.85 31.75 4.62
N ASN A 371 -37.45 31.19 5.76
CA ASN A 371 -37.12 29.76 5.90
C ASN A 371 -38.28 28.89 6.39
N TYR A 372 -39.50 29.41 6.39
CA TYR A 372 -40.70 28.67 6.82
C TYR A 372 -41.73 28.58 5.70
N ASP A 373 -42.52 27.52 5.66
CA ASP A 373 -43.67 27.37 4.77
C ASP A 373 -44.90 28.12 5.28
N MET A 374 -46.04 27.93 4.61
CA MET A 374 -47.30 28.56 4.99
C MET A 374 -47.91 28.02 6.30
N ASP A 375 -47.54 26.81 6.71
CA ASP A 375 -47.87 26.20 8.00
C ASP A 375 -46.88 26.59 9.12
N ASN A 376 -45.91 27.44 8.79
CA ASN A 376 -44.81 27.85 9.67
C ASN A 376 -43.89 26.68 10.07
N GLY A 377 -43.90 25.58 9.30
CA GLY A 377 -42.89 24.53 9.29
C GLY A 377 -41.64 24.99 8.53
N ALA A 378 -40.51 24.28 8.65
CA ALA A 378 -39.30 24.66 7.89
C ALA A 378 -39.54 24.45 6.38
N ARG A 379 -38.97 25.32 5.51
CA ARG A 379 -39.03 25.13 4.04
C ARG A 379 -38.23 23.93 3.51
N LYS A 380 -37.49 23.24 4.36
CA LYS A 380 -36.76 22.02 3.97
C LYS A 380 -37.11 20.94 4.99
N GLN A 381 -38.12 20.15 4.68
CA GLN A 381 -38.62 19.06 5.55
C GLN A 381 -38.13 17.69 5.09
N GLY A 382 -37.83 17.55 3.80
CA GLY A 382 -37.23 16.37 3.18
C GLY A 382 -35.76 16.58 2.80
N ASN A 383 -35.41 16.07 1.62
CA ASN A 383 -34.06 16.18 1.09
C ASN A 383 -33.84 17.53 0.39
N GLU A 384 -34.87 18.08 -0.22
CA GLU A 384 -34.90 19.39 -0.87
C GLU A 384 -36.15 20.17 -0.45
N ILE A 385 -36.41 21.29 -1.12
CA ILE A 385 -37.59 22.13 -0.92
C ILE A 385 -38.70 21.62 -1.86
N ASP A 386 -39.95 21.65 -1.43
CA ASP A 386 -41.09 21.34 -2.28
C ASP A 386 -41.45 22.51 -3.20
N MET A 387 -42.01 22.21 -4.37
CA MET A 387 -42.65 23.29 -5.13
C MET A 387 -43.95 23.72 -4.44
N GLY A 388 -44.28 25.00 -4.53
CA GLY A 388 -45.50 25.59 -3.97
C GLY A 388 -45.34 26.15 -2.57
N ALA A 389 -46.46 26.57 -1.98
CA ALA A 389 -46.50 27.28 -0.69
C ALA A 389 -46.33 26.38 0.55
N TYR A 390 -46.57 25.08 0.40
CA TYR A 390 -46.50 24.09 1.48
C TYR A 390 -45.34 23.12 1.26
N GLU A 391 -44.90 22.50 2.35
CA GLU A 391 -43.96 21.39 2.34
C GLU A 391 -44.65 20.10 2.78
N SER A 392 -44.11 18.99 2.30
CA SER A 392 -44.37 17.62 2.64
C SER A 392 -43.01 16.89 2.66
N ALA A 393 -42.93 15.74 3.32
CA ALA A 393 -41.66 15.04 3.46
C ALA A 393 -41.74 13.63 2.88
N LEU A 394 -41.02 13.40 1.79
CA LEU A 394 -40.68 12.05 1.37
C LEU A 394 -39.62 11.45 2.32
N PRO A 395 -39.40 10.13 2.27
CA PRO A 395 -38.30 9.50 2.98
C PRO A 395 -36.96 10.18 2.69
N LEU A 396 -36.16 10.41 3.73
CA LEU A 396 -34.81 10.98 3.59
C LEU A 396 -33.88 10.05 2.81
N TYR A 397 -32.66 10.48 2.51
CA TYR A 397 -31.66 9.57 1.97
C TYR A 397 -31.35 8.41 2.94
N PRO A 398 -31.29 7.16 2.45
CA PRO A 398 -30.78 6.07 3.26
C PRO A 398 -29.29 6.27 3.55
N GLY A 399 -28.84 5.77 4.70
CA GLY A 399 -27.43 5.83 5.09
C GLY A 399 -26.58 4.94 4.18
N VAL A 400 -25.59 5.51 3.48
CA VAL A 400 -24.67 4.78 2.61
C VAL A 400 -23.21 5.02 2.99
N ALA A 401 -22.35 4.05 2.66
CA ALA A 401 -20.91 4.19 2.73
C ALA A 401 -20.29 3.65 1.44
N ASP A 402 -19.23 4.32 0.97
CA ASP A 402 -18.43 3.80 -0.13
C ASP A 402 -17.61 2.60 0.33
N VAL A 403 -17.41 1.63 -0.56
CA VAL A 403 -16.64 0.42 -0.29
C VAL A 403 -15.46 0.34 -1.26
N THR A 404 -14.30 -0.03 -0.74
CA THR A 404 -13.09 -0.25 -1.54
C THR A 404 -12.80 -1.74 -1.64
N TYR A 405 -12.57 -2.23 -2.86
CA TYR A 405 -12.23 -3.61 -3.16
C TYR A 405 -10.87 -3.69 -3.85
N CYS A 406 -10.12 -4.74 -3.56
CA CYS A 406 -8.96 -5.09 -4.37
C CYS A 406 -9.42 -5.76 -5.67
N GLN A 407 -8.71 -5.50 -6.76
CA GLN A 407 -8.98 -6.16 -8.03
C GLN A 407 -8.97 -7.70 -7.87
N ASN A 408 -10.01 -8.36 -8.39
CA ASN A 408 -10.29 -9.80 -8.30
C ASN A 408 -10.63 -10.34 -6.90
N ALA A 409 -10.80 -9.48 -5.89
CA ALA A 409 -11.33 -9.92 -4.60
C ALA A 409 -12.81 -10.32 -4.71
N THR A 410 -13.28 -11.24 -3.88
CA THR A 410 -14.71 -11.55 -3.77
C THR A 410 -15.42 -10.37 -3.13
N ALA A 411 -16.36 -9.74 -3.85
CA ALA A 411 -17.20 -8.68 -3.31
C ALA A 411 -18.45 -9.25 -2.64
N ASN A 412 -18.90 -8.58 -1.59
CA ASN A 412 -20.22 -8.81 -1.00
C ASN A 412 -21.24 -7.85 -1.64
N PRO A 413 -22.55 -8.16 -1.57
CA PRO A 413 -23.58 -7.19 -1.91
C PRO A 413 -23.39 -5.88 -1.12
N LEU A 414 -23.65 -4.75 -1.78
CA LEU A 414 -23.58 -3.45 -1.12
C LEU A 414 -24.59 -3.36 0.03
N THR A 415 -24.32 -2.48 0.98
CA THR A 415 -25.19 -2.24 2.14
C THR A 415 -25.61 -0.79 2.19
N ALA A 416 -26.86 -0.55 2.54
CA ALA A 416 -27.39 0.74 2.92
C ALA A 416 -28.26 0.57 4.18
N THR A 417 -28.48 1.66 4.92
CA THR A 417 -29.30 1.67 6.13
C THR A 417 -30.56 2.47 5.85
N ALA A 418 -31.72 1.79 5.88
CA ALA A 418 -33.01 2.46 5.81
C ALA A 418 -33.42 3.00 7.19
N ASP A 419 -34.26 4.02 7.18
CA ASP A 419 -34.93 4.47 8.40
C ASP A 419 -35.92 3.42 8.90
N ALA A 420 -36.32 3.55 10.18
CA ALA A 420 -37.19 2.58 10.81
C ALA A 420 -38.53 2.45 10.08
N GLY A 421 -38.83 1.25 9.60
CA GLY A 421 -40.07 0.95 8.86
C GLY A 421 -39.97 1.12 7.35
N ASN A 422 -38.85 1.61 6.82
CA ASN A 422 -38.64 1.80 5.40
C ASN A 422 -37.95 0.59 4.75
N THR A 423 -38.12 0.46 3.43
CA THR A 423 -37.49 -0.58 2.61
C THR A 423 -36.57 0.05 1.56
N LEU A 424 -35.49 -0.64 1.16
CA LEU A 424 -34.51 -0.10 0.20
C LEU A 424 -34.85 -0.54 -1.24
N LEU A 425 -34.60 0.36 -2.19
CA LEU A 425 -34.63 0.06 -3.63
C LEU A 425 -33.33 0.51 -4.29
N TRP A 426 -32.70 -0.41 -5.04
CA TRP A 426 -31.42 -0.21 -5.72
C TRP A 426 -31.60 0.00 -7.22
N TYR A 427 -30.74 0.86 -7.79
CA TYR A 427 -30.80 1.29 -9.18
C TYR A 427 -29.42 1.31 -9.84
N ALA A 428 -29.41 1.03 -11.14
CA ALA A 428 -28.22 1.13 -11.99
C ALA A 428 -27.94 2.57 -12.47
N ASN A 429 -28.96 3.45 -12.48
CA ASN A 429 -28.85 4.82 -12.94
C ASN A 429 -29.46 5.79 -11.93
N TYR A 430 -28.95 7.02 -11.91
CA TYR A 430 -29.47 8.08 -11.03
C TYR A 430 -30.93 8.42 -11.34
N THR A 431 -31.36 8.37 -12.61
CA THR A 431 -32.75 8.59 -13.03
C THR A 431 -33.28 7.41 -13.85
N GLY A 432 -34.61 7.22 -13.84
CA GLY A 432 -35.28 6.13 -14.55
C GLY A 432 -34.99 4.72 -14.01
N GLY A 433 -35.38 3.68 -14.75
CA GLY A 433 -35.20 2.28 -14.35
C GLY A 433 -36.20 1.78 -13.29
N ILE A 434 -36.18 0.48 -13.03
CA ILE A 434 -37.02 -0.20 -12.04
C ILE A 434 -36.17 -0.50 -10.80
N GLY A 435 -36.66 -0.12 -9.63
CA GLY A 435 -35.98 -0.37 -8.35
C GLY A 435 -35.92 -1.85 -8.01
N ASN A 436 -34.77 -2.31 -7.55
CA ASN A 436 -34.57 -3.69 -7.10
C ASN A 436 -34.40 -3.73 -5.58
N PRO A 437 -35.22 -4.50 -4.83
CA PRO A 437 -35.07 -4.61 -3.38
C PRO A 437 -33.78 -5.36 -2.98
N THR A 438 -33.13 -6.06 -3.92
CA THR A 438 -31.88 -6.78 -3.70
C THR A 438 -30.69 -5.88 -4.01
N ALA A 439 -29.77 -5.76 -3.06
CA ALA A 439 -28.56 -4.97 -3.25
C ALA A 439 -27.64 -5.58 -4.33
N PRO A 440 -27.02 -4.74 -5.19
CA PRO A 440 -26.10 -5.21 -6.22
C PRO A 440 -24.77 -5.67 -5.61
N THR A 441 -24.14 -6.66 -6.25
CA THR A 441 -22.77 -7.08 -5.93
C THR A 441 -21.82 -6.50 -7.00
N PRO A 442 -20.87 -5.61 -6.64
CA PRO A 442 -19.97 -4.98 -7.60
C PRO A 442 -19.03 -5.98 -8.28
N ALA A 443 -18.65 -5.69 -9.53
CA ALA A 443 -17.65 -6.48 -10.24
C ALA A 443 -16.24 -6.00 -9.89
N THR A 444 -15.34 -6.92 -9.51
CA THR A 444 -13.97 -6.57 -9.09
C THR A 444 -12.90 -6.91 -10.13
N ASN A 445 -13.29 -7.36 -11.32
CA ASN A 445 -12.35 -7.86 -12.35
C ASN A 445 -11.51 -6.76 -13.03
N ARG A 446 -11.90 -5.49 -12.93
CA ARG A 446 -11.19 -4.36 -13.53
C ARG A 446 -11.10 -3.19 -12.55
N VAL A 447 -9.95 -2.50 -12.57
CA VAL A 447 -9.74 -1.25 -11.85
C VAL A 447 -10.70 -0.19 -12.37
N ALA A 448 -11.59 0.29 -11.49
CA ALA A 448 -12.65 1.23 -11.83
C ALA A 448 -13.25 1.83 -10.55
N THR A 449 -14.04 2.90 -10.70
CA THR A 449 -15.02 3.31 -9.69
C THR A 449 -16.39 3.08 -10.29
N GLU A 450 -17.15 2.17 -9.71
CA GLU A 450 -18.53 1.88 -10.10
C GLU A 450 -19.48 2.67 -9.20
N TYR A 451 -20.55 3.19 -9.79
CA TYR A 451 -21.56 4.01 -9.11
C TYR A 451 -22.86 3.22 -9.02
N PHE A 452 -23.43 3.19 -7.82
CA PHE A 452 -24.71 2.57 -7.54
C PHE A 452 -25.60 3.58 -6.84
N TYR A 453 -26.91 3.44 -7.03
CA TYR A 453 -27.89 4.38 -6.50
C TYR A 453 -28.91 3.61 -5.67
N VAL A 454 -29.30 4.19 -4.56
CA VAL A 454 -30.26 3.56 -3.64
C VAL A 454 -31.19 4.63 -3.07
N SER A 455 -32.47 4.30 -2.99
CA SER A 455 -33.49 5.09 -2.30
C SER A 455 -34.12 4.22 -1.21
N GLN A 456 -35.04 4.82 -0.46
CA GLN A 456 -35.90 4.10 0.46
C GLN A 456 -37.37 4.44 0.26
N VAL A 457 -38.23 3.49 0.58
CA VAL A 457 -39.69 3.55 0.46
C VAL A 457 -40.29 3.41 1.85
N ASP A 458 -41.20 4.32 2.22
CA ASP A 458 -41.88 4.25 3.50
C ASP A 458 -43.05 3.26 3.53
N ALA A 459 -43.70 3.16 4.70
CA ALA A 459 -44.84 2.28 4.93
C ALA A 459 -46.09 2.64 4.10
N THR A 460 -46.17 3.85 3.55
CA THR A 460 -47.29 4.28 2.68
C THR A 460 -47.02 3.94 1.21
N GLY A 461 -45.78 3.56 0.88
CA GLY A 461 -45.36 3.20 -0.46
C GLY A 461 -44.73 4.36 -1.26
N CYS A 462 -44.47 5.51 -0.64
CA CYS A 462 -43.78 6.61 -1.31
C CYS A 462 -42.26 6.40 -1.27
N GLU A 463 -41.61 6.60 -2.40
CA GLU A 463 -40.16 6.48 -2.56
C GLU A 463 -39.47 7.84 -2.47
N GLY A 464 -38.44 7.95 -1.63
CA GLY A 464 -37.60 9.14 -1.53
C GLY A 464 -36.59 9.29 -2.67
N LEU A 465 -35.77 10.34 -2.59
CA LEU A 465 -34.70 10.56 -3.56
C LEU A 465 -33.61 9.48 -3.47
N ARG A 466 -32.90 9.26 -4.59
CA ARG A 466 -31.80 8.30 -4.68
C ARG A 466 -30.50 8.96 -4.23
N ILE A 467 -29.75 8.29 -3.36
CA ILE A 467 -28.37 8.65 -3.01
C ILE A 467 -27.37 7.75 -3.74
N THR A 468 -26.18 8.29 -4.01
CA THR A 468 -25.09 7.55 -4.68
C THR A 468 -24.19 6.86 -3.65
N THR A 469 -23.79 5.62 -3.91
CA THR A 469 -22.68 4.93 -3.25
C THR A 469 -21.70 4.40 -4.29
N ARG A 470 -20.41 4.34 -3.93
CA ARG A 470 -19.33 3.95 -4.84
C ARG A 470 -18.70 2.64 -4.40
N ALA A 471 -18.45 1.77 -5.39
CA ALA A 471 -17.51 0.68 -5.25
C ALA A 471 -16.20 1.07 -5.95
N ILE A 472 -15.13 1.24 -5.18
CA ILE A 472 -13.82 1.65 -5.67
C ILE A 472 -12.94 0.41 -5.81
N ILE A 473 -12.63 -0.01 -7.03
CA ILE A 473 -11.79 -1.17 -7.32
C ILE A 473 -10.37 -0.69 -7.60
N THR A 474 -9.45 -0.96 -6.67
CA THR A 474 -8.06 -0.55 -6.77
C THR A 474 -7.15 -1.70 -7.22
N ALA A 475 -6.15 -1.37 -8.03
CA ALA A 475 -5.08 -2.30 -8.36
C ALA A 475 -4.27 -2.66 -7.10
N GLY A 476 -3.76 -3.89 -7.06
CA GLY A 476 -2.70 -4.24 -6.11
C GLY A 476 -1.43 -3.41 -6.34
N PRO A 477 -0.55 -3.29 -5.34
CA PRO A 477 0.76 -2.69 -5.53
C PRO A 477 1.59 -3.49 -6.55
N ALA A 478 2.70 -2.90 -7.01
CA ALA A 478 3.67 -3.63 -7.84
C ALA A 478 4.11 -4.93 -7.15
N VAL A 479 4.54 -5.94 -7.91
CA VAL A 479 5.07 -7.18 -7.32
C VAL A 479 6.38 -6.91 -6.55
N PRO A 480 6.66 -7.62 -5.45
CA PRO A 480 7.91 -7.44 -4.70
C PRO A 480 9.14 -7.85 -5.51
N ALA A 481 10.30 -7.32 -5.14
CA ALA A 481 11.57 -7.69 -5.78
C ALA A 481 12.12 -8.97 -5.14
N ALA A 482 12.30 -10.00 -5.95
CA ALA A 482 12.90 -11.27 -5.53
C ALA A 482 13.66 -11.90 -6.70
N THR A 483 14.75 -12.59 -6.38
CA THR A 483 15.63 -13.29 -7.33
C THR A 483 15.72 -14.76 -6.98
N GLY A 484 15.83 -15.62 -8.00
CA GLY A 484 16.06 -17.05 -7.78
C GLY A 484 17.41 -17.33 -7.13
N VAL A 485 17.54 -18.51 -6.53
CA VAL A 485 18.76 -18.99 -5.88
C VAL A 485 19.14 -20.37 -6.43
N THR A 486 20.44 -20.65 -6.46
CA THR A 486 20.99 -21.91 -6.95
C THR A 486 21.80 -22.58 -5.85
N TYR A 487 21.57 -23.88 -5.65
CA TYR A 487 22.27 -24.73 -4.70
C TYR A 487 22.82 -25.97 -5.40
N CYS A 488 23.83 -26.60 -4.80
CA CYS A 488 24.20 -27.96 -5.08
C CYS A 488 23.37 -28.93 -4.23
N LEU A 489 23.24 -30.17 -4.71
CA LEU A 489 22.56 -31.23 -3.98
C LEU A 489 23.17 -31.39 -2.59
N ASN A 490 22.31 -31.36 -1.56
CA ASN A 490 22.66 -31.41 -0.13
C ASN A 490 23.43 -30.20 0.44
N ASP A 491 23.54 -29.10 -0.29
CA ASP A 491 23.99 -27.83 0.31
C ASP A 491 23.08 -27.43 1.47
N VAL A 492 23.61 -26.71 2.46
CA VAL A 492 22.81 -26.11 3.52
C VAL A 492 22.07 -24.89 2.96
N PRO A 493 20.73 -24.94 2.79
CA PRO A 493 19.99 -23.83 2.21
C PRO A 493 19.81 -22.70 3.23
N SER A 494 19.56 -21.50 2.72
CA SER A 494 19.11 -20.35 3.51
C SER A 494 17.64 -20.07 3.22
N THR A 495 16.96 -19.38 4.13
CA THR A 495 15.60 -18.89 3.90
C THR A 495 15.57 -17.94 2.70
N LEU A 496 14.56 -18.07 1.84
CA LEU A 496 14.41 -17.16 0.70
C LEU A 496 14.19 -15.71 1.17
N THR A 497 14.65 -14.77 0.36
CA THR A 497 14.54 -13.32 0.65
C THR A 497 13.82 -12.60 -0.47
N ALA A 498 13.03 -11.60 -0.11
CA ALA A 498 12.42 -10.65 -1.04
C ALA A 498 12.39 -9.25 -0.40
N ILE A 499 12.33 -8.21 -1.23
CA ILE A 499 12.22 -6.82 -0.82
C ILE A 499 10.80 -6.34 -1.15
N GLY A 500 10.07 -5.94 -0.12
CA GLY A 500 8.70 -5.44 -0.21
C GLY A 500 8.11 -5.20 1.19
N THR A 501 6.82 -4.89 1.24
CA THR A 501 6.09 -4.62 2.49
C THR A 501 5.12 -5.75 2.81
N SER A 502 5.10 -6.24 4.06
CA SER A 502 4.17 -7.31 4.51
C SER A 502 4.10 -8.49 3.53
N LEU A 503 5.25 -9.14 3.35
CA LEU A 503 5.42 -10.22 2.38
C LEU A 503 4.64 -11.47 2.76
N LEU A 504 4.00 -12.09 1.77
CA LEU A 504 3.36 -13.41 1.91
C LEU A 504 3.91 -14.37 0.87
N TRP A 505 4.21 -15.60 1.31
CA TRP A 505 4.82 -16.65 0.49
C TRP A 505 3.85 -17.79 0.19
N TYR A 506 3.98 -18.35 -1.01
CA TYR A 506 3.12 -19.40 -1.57
C TYR A 506 3.93 -20.45 -2.31
N THR A 507 3.37 -21.66 -2.42
CA THR A 507 3.94 -22.79 -3.18
C THR A 507 3.22 -23.05 -4.51
N ASP A 508 2.08 -22.39 -4.75
CA ASP A 508 1.27 -22.51 -5.96
C ASP A 508 1.18 -21.13 -6.66
N PRO A 509 1.02 -21.04 -7.99
CA PRO A 509 0.91 -19.76 -8.68
C PRO A 509 -0.44 -19.04 -8.50
N VAL A 510 -1.50 -19.71 -8.04
CA VAL A 510 -2.86 -19.14 -8.02
C VAL A 510 -3.58 -19.34 -6.68
N THR A 511 -3.42 -20.51 -6.06
CA THR A 511 -4.19 -20.95 -4.89
C THR A 511 -3.34 -21.02 -3.61
N GLY A 512 -3.95 -21.34 -2.47
CA GLY A 512 -3.26 -21.49 -1.18
C GLY A 512 -3.27 -20.22 -0.32
N VAL A 513 -3.05 -20.40 0.99
CA VAL A 513 -3.00 -19.32 2.00
C VAL A 513 -1.56 -18.82 2.13
N GLY A 514 -1.37 -17.51 2.13
CA GLY A 514 -0.05 -16.90 2.21
C GLY A 514 0.59 -17.06 3.58
N SER A 515 1.88 -17.41 3.60
CA SER A 515 2.69 -17.47 4.83
C SER A 515 3.53 -16.22 4.98
N ALA A 516 3.44 -15.53 6.12
CA ALA A 516 4.35 -14.42 6.45
C ALA A 516 5.80 -14.89 6.68
N THR A 517 6.00 -16.19 6.93
CA THR A 517 7.32 -16.79 7.07
C THR A 517 7.86 -17.21 5.72
N ALA A 518 9.03 -16.70 5.35
CA ALA A 518 9.73 -17.10 4.13
C ALA A 518 10.14 -18.58 4.19
N PRO A 519 9.93 -19.36 3.11
CA PRO A 519 10.27 -20.77 3.09
C PRO A 519 11.79 -20.96 3.07
N MET A 520 12.25 -21.99 3.77
CA MET A 520 13.59 -22.55 3.58
C MET A 520 13.48 -23.70 2.58
N PRO A 521 14.05 -23.59 1.37
CA PRO A 521 13.87 -24.61 0.34
C PRO A 521 14.65 -25.88 0.70
N SER A 522 14.19 -27.03 0.21
CA SER A 522 14.92 -28.30 0.34
C SER A 522 15.95 -28.47 -0.78
N THR A 523 17.16 -28.92 -0.43
CA THR A 523 18.26 -29.26 -1.36
C THR A 523 18.48 -30.77 -1.50
N ALA A 524 17.55 -31.59 -0.98
CA ALA A 524 17.69 -33.06 -0.94
C ALA A 524 17.49 -33.75 -2.30
N ALA A 525 16.93 -33.06 -3.29
CA ALA A 525 16.71 -33.57 -4.64
C ALA A 525 17.08 -32.52 -5.68
N SER A 526 17.70 -32.94 -6.78
CA SER A 526 18.03 -32.06 -7.90
C SER A 526 16.79 -31.72 -8.72
N GLY A 527 16.70 -30.49 -9.21
CA GLY A 527 15.59 -30.01 -10.01
C GLY A 527 15.28 -28.54 -9.79
N VAL A 528 14.17 -28.08 -10.33
CA VAL A 528 13.68 -26.70 -10.16
C VAL A 528 12.39 -26.72 -9.36
N THR A 529 12.39 -26.02 -8.22
CA THR A 529 11.18 -25.77 -7.43
C THR A 529 10.86 -24.27 -7.51
N THR A 530 9.60 -23.91 -7.73
CA THR A 530 9.19 -22.50 -7.81
C THR A 530 8.35 -22.14 -6.59
N TYR A 531 8.77 -21.10 -5.89
CA TYR A 531 7.97 -20.43 -4.85
C TYR A 531 7.43 -19.12 -5.39
N TYR A 532 6.46 -18.55 -4.71
CA TYR A 532 5.88 -17.26 -5.08
C TYR A 532 5.82 -16.35 -3.87
N VAL A 533 5.99 -15.06 -4.11
CA VAL A 533 5.92 -14.04 -3.05
C VAL A 533 5.09 -12.84 -3.52
N THR A 534 4.24 -12.33 -2.64
CA THR A 534 3.47 -11.09 -2.83
C THR A 534 3.89 -10.07 -1.79
N GLN A 535 3.45 -8.82 -1.98
CA GLN A 535 3.49 -7.80 -0.95
C GLN A 535 2.11 -7.20 -0.74
N THR A 536 1.86 -6.72 0.48
CA THR A 536 0.55 -6.15 0.86
C THR A 536 0.69 -4.68 1.23
N ILE A 537 0.08 -3.80 0.44
CA ILE A 537 -0.03 -2.36 0.70
C ILE A 537 -1.47 -1.96 0.36
N GLY A 538 -2.37 -2.05 1.33
CA GLY A 538 -3.81 -1.98 1.12
C GLY A 538 -4.36 -3.24 0.44
N CYS A 539 -3.93 -3.47 -0.80
CA CYS A 539 -4.20 -4.68 -1.56
C CYS A 539 -2.96 -5.58 -1.66
N GLU A 540 -3.18 -6.86 -1.92
CA GLU A 540 -2.11 -7.81 -2.24
C GLU A 540 -1.68 -7.65 -3.70
N SER A 541 -0.37 -7.67 -3.96
CA SER A 541 0.18 -7.63 -5.31
C SER A 541 -0.08 -8.94 -6.07
N GLN A 542 0.19 -8.96 -7.37
CA GLN A 542 0.39 -10.23 -8.08
C GLN A 542 1.58 -11.01 -7.49
N ARG A 543 1.58 -12.34 -7.69
CA ARG A 543 2.63 -13.25 -7.24
C ARG A 543 3.91 -13.12 -8.08
N LYS A 544 5.05 -12.86 -7.45
CA LYS A 544 6.39 -12.92 -8.06
C LYS A 544 6.96 -14.33 -7.91
N ALA A 545 7.27 -14.99 -9.02
CA ALA A 545 7.95 -16.28 -8.99
C ALA A 545 9.41 -16.16 -8.52
N VAL A 546 9.82 -17.08 -7.66
CA VAL A 546 11.18 -17.26 -7.11
C VAL A 546 11.60 -18.70 -7.36
N THR A 547 12.47 -18.91 -8.34
CA THR A 547 12.94 -20.23 -8.73
C THR A 547 14.13 -20.66 -7.86
N VAL A 548 14.04 -21.84 -7.28
CA VAL A 548 15.14 -22.52 -6.59
C VAL A 548 15.63 -23.66 -7.48
N THR A 549 16.89 -23.58 -7.90
CA THR A 549 17.52 -24.59 -8.75
C THR A 549 18.52 -25.38 -7.91
N VAL A 550 18.32 -26.69 -7.80
CA VAL A 550 19.24 -27.61 -7.15
C VAL A 550 19.95 -28.45 -8.21
N ASN A 551 21.24 -28.21 -8.40
CA ASN A 551 22.06 -28.89 -9.38
C ASN A 551 22.58 -30.22 -8.82
N ALA A 552 22.47 -31.29 -9.62
CA ALA A 552 23.13 -32.55 -9.29
C ALA A 552 24.66 -32.40 -9.48
N PRO A 553 25.49 -32.96 -8.57
CA PRO A 553 26.93 -32.99 -8.77
C PRO A 553 27.28 -33.82 -10.02
N PRO A 554 28.33 -33.44 -10.77
CA PRO A 554 28.82 -34.26 -11.86
C PRO A 554 29.34 -35.61 -11.34
N ALA A 555 29.48 -36.61 -12.23
CA ALA A 555 30.13 -37.88 -11.88
C ALA A 555 31.54 -37.64 -11.33
N ALA A 556 32.09 -38.55 -10.52
CA ALA A 556 33.48 -38.42 -10.06
C ALA A 556 34.47 -38.57 -11.24
N PRO A 557 35.60 -37.84 -11.26
CA PRO A 557 36.60 -37.97 -12.33
C PRO A 557 37.29 -39.34 -12.28
N VAL A 558 37.84 -39.78 -13.41
CA VAL A 558 38.57 -41.06 -13.48
C VAL A 558 40.06 -40.79 -13.30
N ALA A 559 40.73 -41.52 -12.39
CA ALA A 559 42.15 -41.33 -12.11
C ALA A 559 42.87 -42.69 -11.99
N ALA A 560 44.12 -42.73 -12.43
CA ALA A 560 44.95 -43.93 -12.36
C ALA A 560 45.83 -43.91 -11.09
N SER A 561 46.04 -45.07 -10.48
CA SER A 561 46.90 -45.25 -9.31
C SER A 561 48.29 -45.76 -9.75
N PRO A 562 49.33 -44.90 -9.80
CA PRO A 562 50.65 -45.31 -10.23
C PRO A 562 51.44 -46.03 -9.13
N THR A 563 52.39 -46.86 -9.55
CA THR A 563 53.36 -47.51 -8.67
C THR A 563 54.79 -47.09 -9.02
N TYR A 564 55.63 -46.89 -8.01
CA TYR A 564 57.03 -46.48 -8.17
C TYR A 564 57.96 -47.37 -7.36
N CYS A 565 59.23 -47.45 -7.76
CA CYS A 565 60.29 -47.96 -6.90
C CYS A 565 60.83 -46.83 -6.01
N LEU A 566 61.40 -47.19 -4.86
CA LEU A 566 62.05 -46.25 -3.95
C LEU A 566 63.07 -45.39 -4.73
N GLN A 567 63.04 -44.07 -4.51
CA GLN A 567 63.86 -43.05 -5.20
C GLN A 567 63.62 -42.88 -6.71
N ALA A 568 62.61 -43.52 -7.31
CA ALA A 568 62.27 -43.29 -8.71
C ALA A 568 61.70 -41.88 -8.93
N THR A 569 61.96 -41.27 -10.08
CA THR A 569 61.38 -39.97 -10.44
C THR A 569 59.88 -40.10 -10.72
N ALA A 570 59.04 -39.50 -9.86
CA ALA A 570 57.59 -39.46 -10.08
C ALA A 570 57.16 -38.29 -10.96
N THR A 571 56.06 -38.47 -11.69
CA THR A 571 55.38 -37.43 -12.46
C THR A 571 54.14 -36.93 -11.72
N ALA A 572 53.64 -35.75 -12.06
CA ALA A 572 52.36 -35.27 -11.52
C ALA A 572 51.25 -36.29 -11.80
N LEU A 573 50.36 -36.49 -10.83
CA LEU A 573 49.22 -37.38 -10.98
C LEU A 573 48.30 -36.90 -12.12
N THR A 574 47.61 -37.83 -12.75
CA THR A 574 46.71 -37.53 -13.87
C THR A 574 45.31 -38.05 -13.57
N ALA A 575 44.32 -37.30 -14.02
CA ALA A 575 42.91 -37.67 -13.98
C ALA A 575 42.21 -37.14 -15.24
N THR A 576 41.15 -37.80 -15.67
CA THR A 576 40.28 -37.38 -16.76
C THR A 576 39.00 -36.80 -16.18
N GLY A 577 38.76 -35.52 -16.44
CA GLY A 577 37.62 -34.75 -15.97
C GLY A 577 37.75 -33.28 -16.35
N SER A 578 36.83 -32.43 -15.88
CA SER A 578 36.80 -30.99 -16.15
C SER A 578 37.02 -30.17 -14.89
N SER A 579 37.87 -29.14 -14.92
CA SER A 579 38.14 -28.27 -13.77
C SER A 579 38.46 -29.08 -12.49
N LEU A 580 39.50 -29.92 -12.60
CA LEU A 580 39.91 -30.87 -11.56
C LEU A 580 40.44 -30.14 -10.33
N LEU A 581 40.10 -30.66 -9.16
CA LEU A 581 40.62 -30.20 -7.87
C LEU A 581 41.24 -31.39 -7.11
N TRP A 582 42.46 -31.20 -6.61
CA TRP A 582 43.24 -32.22 -5.92
C TRP A 582 43.31 -31.97 -4.42
N TYR A 583 43.28 -33.06 -3.65
CA TYR A 583 43.25 -33.07 -2.19
C TYR A 583 44.15 -34.16 -1.62
N THR A 584 44.58 -33.98 -0.38
CA THR A 584 45.32 -34.98 0.42
C THR A 584 44.44 -35.68 1.46
N ASP A 585 43.17 -35.28 1.57
CA ASP A 585 42.20 -35.82 2.53
C ASP A 585 40.89 -36.19 1.80
N PRO A 586 40.19 -37.26 2.21
CA PRO A 586 38.96 -37.71 1.56
C PRO A 586 37.75 -36.76 1.69
N ALA A 587 37.74 -35.85 2.68
CA ALA A 587 36.55 -35.06 2.99
C ALA A 587 36.82 -33.56 3.26
N THR A 588 38.04 -33.21 3.67
CA THR A 588 38.41 -31.86 4.11
C THR A 588 39.56 -31.28 3.29
N GLY A 589 39.94 -30.03 3.57
CA GLY A 589 41.01 -29.31 2.85
C GLY A 589 40.53 -28.52 1.64
N THR A 590 41.34 -27.56 1.20
CA THR A 590 41.09 -26.71 0.03
C THR A 590 41.62 -27.38 -1.23
N GLY A 591 40.80 -27.47 -2.26
CA GLY A 591 41.17 -28.11 -3.53
C GLY A 591 42.23 -27.32 -4.29
N SER A 592 43.25 -28.01 -4.78
CA SER A 592 44.27 -27.44 -5.66
C SER A 592 43.93 -27.73 -7.12
N GLY A 593 43.91 -26.71 -7.98
CA GLY A 593 43.81 -26.91 -9.44
C GLY A 593 45.08 -27.53 -10.07
N THR A 594 46.16 -27.62 -9.31
CA THR A 594 47.43 -28.23 -9.74
C THR A 594 47.54 -29.66 -9.22
N ALA A 595 47.80 -30.61 -10.12
CA ALA A 595 47.99 -32.01 -9.75
C ALA A 595 49.29 -32.20 -8.93
N PRO A 596 49.23 -32.96 -7.81
CA PRO A 596 50.40 -33.18 -6.97
C PRO A 596 51.40 -34.13 -7.65
N VAL A 597 52.69 -33.91 -7.40
CA VAL A 597 53.77 -34.87 -7.69
C VAL A 597 54.03 -35.66 -6.42
N PRO A 598 53.80 -36.99 -6.39
CA PRO A 598 53.98 -37.78 -5.18
C PRO A 598 55.46 -37.99 -4.84
N SER A 599 55.78 -38.05 -3.55
CA SER A 599 57.14 -38.36 -3.07
C SER A 599 57.42 -39.87 -3.14
N THR A 600 58.59 -40.26 -3.64
CA THR A 600 59.09 -41.65 -3.71
C THR A 600 60.22 -41.92 -2.71
N ALA A 601 60.42 -41.02 -1.75
CA ALA A 601 61.51 -41.11 -0.77
C ALA A 601 61.31 -42.18 0.31
N THR A 602 60.08 -42.66 0.49
CA THR A 602 59.74 -43.68 1.51
C THR A 602 58.85 -44.74 0.87
N SER A 603 59.12 -46.01 1.16
CA SER A 603 58.26 -47.12 0.71
C SER A 603 56.95 -47.16 1.50
N GLY A 604 55.84 -47.41 0.83
CA GLY A 604 54.50 -47.42 1.41
C GLY A 604 53.45 -46.92 0.43
N THR A 605 52.20 -46.79 0.90
CA THR A 605 51.08 -46.28 0.08
C THR A 605 50.61 -44.94 0.63
N THR A 606 50.53 -43.94 -0.24
CA THR A 606 49.97 -42.61 0.05
C THR A 606 48.76 -42.38 -0.84
N THR A 607 47.62 -41.99 -0.27
CA THR A 607 46.39 -41.75 -1.03
C THR A 607 46.16 -40.25 -1.24
N TYR A 608 46.00 -39.87 -2.50
CA TYR A 608 45.51 -38.55 -2.91
C TYR A 608 44.07 -38.67 -3.37
N TYR A 609 43.40 -37.54 -3.55
CA TYR A 609 42.01 -37.52 -3.98
C TYR A 609 41.81 -36.45 -5.04
N VAL A 610 40.95 -36.71 -6.02
CA VAL A 610 40.64 -35.75 -7.08
C VAL A 610 39.14 -35.67 -7.32
N SER A 611 38.59 -34.46 -7.36
CA SER A 611 37.22 -34.17 -7.77
C SER A 611 37.22 -33.36 -9.06
N GLN A 612 36.03 -33.16 -9.62
CA GLN A 612 35.81 -32.27 -10.75
C GLN A 612 34.64 -31.33 -10.49
N THR A 613 34.62 -30.18 -11.18
CA THR A 613 33.61 -29.15 -10.97
C THR A 613 32.86 -28.81 -12.26
N SER A 614 31.53 -28.82 -12.18
CA SER A 614 30.62 -28.36 -13.25
C SER A 614 29.34 -27.83 -12.60
N GLY A 615 29.34 -26.56 -12.21
CA GLY A 615 28.30 -25.96 -11.35
C GLY A 615 28.38 -26.43 -9.89
N CYS A 616 28.58 -27.74 -9.67
CA CYS A 616 28.80 -28.38 -8.38
C CYS A 616 30.06 -29.23 -8.40
N GLU A 617 30.63 -29.51 -7.23
CA GLU A 617 31.77 -30.41 -7.06
C GLU A 617 31.31 -31.86 -6.99
N SER A 618 31.98 -32.76 -7.73
CA SER A 618 31.73 -34.19 -7.66
C SER A 618 32.20 -34.81 -6.34
N LEU A 619 31.84 -36.08 -6.12
CA LEU A 619 32.60 -36.90 -5.18
C LEU A 619 34.08 -36.98 -5.57
N ARG A 620 34.95 -37.15 -4.57
CA ARG A 620 36.39 -37.30 -4.76
C ARG A 620 36.74 -38.75 -5.10
N THR A 621 37.53 -38.96 -6.16
CA THR A 621 38.09 -40.26 -6.55
C THR A 621 39.43 -40.47 -5.85
N PRO A 622 39.64 -41.58 -5.12
CA PRO A 622 40.91 -41.88 -4.48
C PRO A 622 41.98 -42.33 -5.50
N VAL A 623 43.21 -41.87 -5.32
CA VAL A 623 44.39 -42.18 -6.11
C VAL A 623 45.48 -42.71 -5.18
N SER A 624 45.70 -44.03 -5.19
CA SER A 624 46.64 -44.68 -4.29
C SER A 624 48.01 -44.81 -4.93
N VAL A 625 48.98 -44.03 -4.48
CA VAL A 625 50.36 -44.10 -4.97
C VAL A 625 51.13 -45.08 -4.09
N THR A 626 51.63 -46.16 -4.69
CA THR A 626 52.40 -47.20 -3.97
C THR A 626 53.87 -47.14 -4.36
N VAL A 627 54.74 -47.01 -3.36
CA VAL A 627 56.20 -46.98 -3.51
C VAL A 627 56.78 -48.28 -2.94
N TYR A 628 57.32 -49.13 -3.80
CA TYR A 628 57.95 -50.40 -3.40
C TYR A 628 59.38 -50.16 -2.90
N ALA A 629 59.80 -50.92 -1.88
CA ALA A 629 61.18 -50.92 -1.41
C ALA A 629 62.12 -51.59 -2.43
N SER A 630 63.37 -51.15 -2.52
CA SER A 630 64.38 -51.80 -3.38
C SER A 630 64.76 -53.19 -2.85
N PRO A 631 65.05 -54.17 -3.72
CA PRO A 631 65.55 -55.48 -3.28
C PRO A 631 66.90 -55.38 -2.58
N LEU A 632 67.19 -56.31 -1.67
CA LEU A 632 68.47 -56.40 -0.98
C LEU A 632 69.41 -57.36 -1.72
N VAL A 633 70.08 -56.89 -2.77
CA VAL A 633 70.97 -57.73 -3.59
C VAL A 633 72.32 -57.93 -2.90
N ALA A 634 72.75 -59.18 -2.74
CA ALA A 634 74.03 -59.56 -2.14
C ALA A 634 74.80 -60.53 -3.03
N VAL A 635 76.13 -60.43 -3.07
CA VAL A 635 77.03 -61.27 -3.89
C VAL A 635 78.15 -61.93 -3.07
N GLN A 636 78.49 -63.17 -3.39
CA GLN A 636 79.61 -63.93 -2.83
C GLN A 636 80.46 -64.65 -3.93
N PRO A 637 81.78 -64.79 -3.76
CA PRO A 637 82.60 -64.10 -2.75
C PRO A 637 82.64 -62.59 -3.04
N VAL A 638 82.84 -61.74 -2.03
CA VAL A 638 82.94 -60.27 -2.23
C VAL A 638 84.29 -59.89 -2.87
N THR A 639 85.34 -60.66 -2.57
CA THR A 639 86.67 -60.58 -3.19
C THR A 639 87.30 -61.96 -3.31
N GLY A 640 87.97 -62.27 -4.42
CA GLY A 640 88.67 -63.55 -4.60
C GLY A 640 89.98 -63.41 -5.41
N ASN A 641 91.05 -64.05 -4.94
CA ASN A 641 92.30 -64.20 -5.68
C ASN A 641 92.27 -65.48 -6.52
N ILE A 642 92.45 -65.39 -7.84
CA ILE A 642 92.27 -66.49 -8.79
C ILE A 642 93.54 -66.67 -9.64
N CYS A 643 93.90 -67.91 -9.94
CA CYS A 643 94.97 -68.22 -10.91
C CYS A 643 94.42 -68.09 -12.35
N PRO A 644 95.21 -67.66 -13.35
CA PRO A 644 94.76 -67.54 -14.73
C PRO A 644 94.12 -68.84 -15.23
N GLY A 645 92.87 -68.76 -15.72
CA GLY A 645 92.14 -69.90 -16.29
C GLY A 645 91.32 -70.75 -15.31
N ASN A 646 91.36 -70.47 -14.01
CA ASN A 646 90.49 -71.16 -13.04
C ASN A 646 89.06 -70.59 -13.05
N THR A 647 88.09 -71.47 -12.84
CA THR A 647 86.67 -71.12 -12.70
C THR A 647 86.33 -70.71 -11.27
N VAL A 648 85.66 -69.57 -11.08
CA VAL A 648 85.04 -69.17 -9.80
C VAL A 648 83.54 -69.02 -9.96
N ASN A 649 82.77 -69.69 -9.12
CA ASN A 649 81.32 -69.53 -9.09
C ASN A 649 80.97 -68.31 -8.25
N LEU A 650 80.41 -67.28 -8.90
CA LEU A 650 79.76 -66.17 -8.23
C LEU A 650 78.39 -66.65 -7.73
N ASN A 651 77.87 -66.08 -6.64
CA ASN A 651 76.52 -66.33 -6.15
C ASN A 651 75.88 -65.02 -5.72
N ALA A 652 74.81 -64.61 -6.41
CA ALA A 652 73.95 -63.51 -6.05
C ALA A 652 72.65 -64.03 -5.39
N SER A 653 72.12 -63.23 -4.47
CA SER A 653 70.87 -63.52 -3.75
C SER A 653 70.10 -62.23 -3.45
N GLY A 654 68.81 -62.35 -3.09
CA GLY A 654 67.98 -61.22 -2.65
C GLY A 654 67.14 -60.52 -3.72
N ALA A 655 67.09 -61.06 -4.93
CA ALA A 655 66.22 -60.63 -6.03
C ALA A 655 65.58 -61.83 -6.77
N ALA A 656 64.58 -61.55 -7.63
CA ALA A 656 63.89 -62.57 -8.43
C ALA A 656 64.66 -62.93 -9.71
N THR A 657 65.26 -61.93 -10.36
CA THR A 657 66.14 -62.11 -11.53
C THR A 657 67.45 -61.36 -11.33
N TYR A 658 68.49 -61.77 -12.06
CA TYR A 658 69.84 -61.23 -11.93
C TYR A 658 70.41 -60.91 -13.30
N GLN A 659 71.22 -59.87 -13.40
CA GLN A 659 71.96 -59.49 -14.59
C GLN A 659 73.36 -59.04 -14.20
N TRP A 660 74.38 -59.72 -14.71
CA TRP A 660 75.79 -59.43 -14.43
C TRP A 660 76.42 -58.60 -15.55
N ASP A 661 77.29 -57.68 -15.18
CA ASP A 661 78.08 -56.84 -16.09
C ASP A 661 79.51 -56.66 -15.55
N PRO A 662 80.58 -56.81 -16.36
CA PRO A 662 80.56 -57.23 -17.75
C PRO A 662 80.12 -58.69 -17.95
N VAL A 663 79.57 -59.03 -19.11
CA VAL A 663 79.19 -60.43 -19.43
C VAL A 663 80.38 -61.30 -19.79
N THR A 664 81.55 -60.69 -19.98
CA THR A 664 82.75 -61.36 -20.48
C THR A 664 83.22 -62.43 -19.52
N ASN A 665 83.57 -63.59 -20.06
CA ASN A 665 84.08 -64.74 -19.31
C ASN A 665 83.17 -65.29 -18.21
N LEU A 666 81.87 -65.00 -18.25
CA LEU A 666 80.84 -65.64 -17.42
C LEU A 666 80.17 -66.78 -18.20
N SER A 667 79.73 -67.82 -17.48
CA SER A 667 78.97 -68.92 -18.07
C SER A 667 77.58 -68.49 -18.55
N ASP A 668 76.93 -67.59 -17.81
CA ASP A 668 75.63 -67.00 -18.15
C ASP A 668 75.43 -65.74 -17.31
N ALA A 669 75.34 -64.57 -17.92
CA ALA A 669 75.19 -63.32 -17.18
C ALA A 669 73.80 -63.10 -16.57
N THR A 670 72.83 -64.02 -16.75
CA THR A 670 71.43 -63.85 -16.33
C THR A 670 71.04 -64.72 -15.13
N ILE A 671 71.90 -65.67 -14.74
CA ILE A 671 71.65 -66.56 -13.61
C ILE A 671 72.21 -65.98 -12.32
N ASN A 672 71.71 -66.46 -11.18
CA ASN A 672 72.19 -66.00 -9.88
C ASN A 672 73.60 -66.53 -9.56
N ASN A 673 74.07 -67.61 -10.21
CA ASN A 673 75.32 -68.27 -9.86
C ASN A 673 76.30 -68.54 -11.04
N PRO A 674 76.70 -67.51 -11.81
CA PRO A 674 77.55 -67.72 -12.96
C PRO A 674 78.97 -68.15 -12.58
N ALA A 675 79.54 -69.00 -13.42
CA ALA A 675 80.94 -69.38 -13.38
C ALA A 675 81.78 -68.38 -14.17
N ALA A 676 82.75 -67.74 -13.53
CA ALA A 676 83.67 -66.76 -14.11
C ALA A 676 85.06 -67.34 -14.38
N GLN A 677 85.61 -67.13 -15.58
CA GLN A 677 86.96 -67.58 -15.99
C GLN A 677 87.83 -66.42 -16.48
N VAL A 678 88.48 -65.72 -15.56
CA VAL A 678 89.13 -64.44 -15.87
C VAL A 678 90.65 -64.58 -16.01
N GLN A 679 91.24 -63.80 -16.93
CA GLN A 679 92.69 -63.75 -17.16
C GLN A 679 93.36 -62.49 -16.60
N ASN A 680 92.56 -61.45 -16.31
CA ASN A 680 92.98 -60.19 -15.70
C ASN A 680 92.02 -59.82 -14.56
N ASP A 681 92.41 -58.86 -13.73
CA ASP A 681 91.53 -58.29 -12.70
C ASP A 681 90.23 -57.77 -13.35
N ILE A 682 89.09 -58.13 -12.76
CA ILE A 682 87.78 -57.69 -13.25
C ILE A 682 86.83 -57.45 -12.08
N VAL A 683 85.93 -56.48 -12.26
CA VAL A 683 84.83 -56.22 -11.33
C VAL A 683 83.54 -56.62 -12.03
N TYR A 684 82.80 -57.55 -11.44
CA TYR A 684 81.44 -57.85 -11.88
C TYR A 684 80.44 -57.13 -10.99
N THR A 685 79.50 -56.42 -11.61
CA THR A 685 78.32 -55.83 -10.98
C THR A 685 77.13 -56.73 -11.28
N VAL A 686 76.43 -57.21 -10.24
CA VAL A 686 75.13 -57.86 -10.39
C VAL A 686 74.03 -56.85 -10.12
N THR A 687 73.10 -56.74 -11.07
CA THR A 687 71.82 -56.06 -10.90
C THR A 687 70.77 -57.11 -10.61
N GLY A 688 70.14 -57.05 -9.44
CA GLY A 688 69.00 -57.91 -9.11
C GLY A 688 67.69 -57.14 -9.24
N THR A 689 66.69 -57.75 -9.86
CA THR A 689 65.33 -57.19 -10.00
C THR A 689 64.32 -58.02 -9.20
N ASP A 690 63.48 -57.38 -8.40
CA ASP A 690 62.43 -58.04 -7.62
C ASP A 690 61.16 -58.33 -8.46
N ALA A 691 60.15 -58.92 -7.81
CA ALA A 691 58.86 -59.24 -8.45
C ALA A 691 58.02 -58.00 -8.84
N ASN A 692 58.33 -56.84 -8.29
CA ASN A 692 57.65 -55.57 -8.59
C ASN A 692 58.40 -54.74 -9.66
N GLY A 693 59.50 -55.28 -10.22
CA GLY A 693 60.32 -54.61 -11.22
C GLY A 693 61.36 -53.63 -10.66
N CYS A 694 61.54 -53.57 -9.33
CA CYS A 694 62.52 -52.71 -8.69
C CYS A 694 63.91 -53.34 -8.68
N THR A 695 64.94 -52.55 -8.97
CA THR A 695 66.31 -53.03 -9.12
C THR A 695 67.23 -52.51 -8.02
N ALA A 696 68.25 -53.31 -7.67
CA ALA A 696 69.39 -52.90 -6.86
C ALA A 696 70.65 -53.61 -7.35
N THR A 697 71.83 -53.08 -7.01
CA THR A 697 73.11 -53.63 -7.47
C THR A 697 74.04 -54.03 -6.33
N ALA A 698 74.87 -55.04 -6.59
CA ALA A 698 76.00 -55.42 -5.74
C ALA A 698 77.22 -55.73 -6.62
N GLN A 699 78.43 -55.66 -6.06
CA GLN A 699 79.67 -55.84 -6.83
C GLN A 699 80.61 -56.87 -6.19
N VAL A 700 81.32 -57.60 -7.05
CA VAL A 700 82.42 -58.50 -6.69
C VAL A 700 83.67 -58.13 -7.49
N THR A 701 84.81 -58.06 -6.80
CA THR A 701 86.11 -57.83 -7.45
C THR A 701 86.94 -59.12 -7.45
N LEU A 702 87.32 -59.60 -8.64
CA LEU A 702 88.22 -60.74 -8.82
C LEU A 702 89.62 -60.25 -9.20
N LYS A 703 90.65 -60.72 -8.50
CA LYS A 703 92.06 -60.35 -8.75
C LYS A 703 92.92 -61.55 -9.16
N ILE A 704 93.80 -61.40 -10.14
CA ILE A 704 94.68 -62.47 -10.64
C ILE A 704 96.02 -62.50 -9.89
N GLY A 705 96.34 -63.64 -9.27
CA GLY A 705 97.58 -63.86 -8.51
C GLY A 705 98.70 -64.54 -9.33
N THR A 706 99.95 -64.09 -9.20
CA THR A 706 101.11 -64.47 -10.03
C THR A 706 101.91 -65.71 -9.55
N GLY A 707 101.29 -66.74 -8.97
CA GLY A 707 102.05 -67.83 -8.32
C GLY A 707 101.43 -69.24 -8.32
N CYS A 708 100.97 -69.77 -9.46
CA CYS A 708 100.28 -71.07 -9.52
C CYS A 708 101.05 -72.11 -10.36
N SER A 709 101.40 -73.27 -9.78
CA SER A 709 101.95 -74.45 -10.47
C SER A 709 101.23 -75.75 -10.04
N ALA A 710 101.10 -76.69 -10.98
CA ALA A 710 100.25 -77.87 -10.91
C ALA A 710 100.83 -79.05 -10.11
N GLY A 711 100.00 -79.76 -9.34
CA GLY A 711 100.35 -81.03 -8.69
C GLY A 711 99.19 -81.65 -7.89
N ASN A 712 98.98 -82.96 -8.10
CA ASN A 712 97.83 -83.78 -7.70
C ASN A 712 97.59 -83.97 -6.19
N GLY A 713 96.31 -84.10 -5.82
CA GLY A 713 95.79 -85.12 -4.90
C GLY A 713 96.16 -85.04 -3.40
N GLY A 714 95.22 -84.50 -2.60
CA GLY A 714 95.03 -84.88 -1.19
C GLY A 714 95.69 -83.99 -0.15
N ASN A 715 94.88 -83.11 0.47
CA ASN A 715 95.11 -82.38 1.72
C ASN A 715 96.43 -81.62 1.90
N ALA A 716 96.29 -80.30 1.84
CA ALA A 716 97.05 -79.28 2.57
C ALA A 716 98.58 -79.39 2.55
N GLY A 717 99.20 -78.54 1.73
CA GLY A 717 100.48 -77.92 2.11
C GLY A 717 101.62 -78.06 1.11
N GLY A 718 101.81 -77.01 0.33
CA GLY A 718 103.08 -76.62 -0.28
C GLY A 718 102.86 -75.27 -0.96
N THR A 719 103.55 -74.17 -0.64
CA THR A 719 104.88 -74.03 -0.05
C THR A 719 104.99 -72.69 0.68
N LEU A 720 105.50 -72.73 1.92
CA LEU A 720 105.71 -71.58 2.79
C LEU A 720 106.98 -70.82 2.38
N THR A 721 106.85 -69.66 1.75
CA THR A 721 107.92 -68.65 1.69
C THR A 721 107.82 -67.77 2.93
N GLY A 722 108.17 -68.34 4.08
CA GLY A 722 108.21 -67.62 5.36
C GLY A 722 108.39 -68.56 6.55
N TYR A 723 109.05 -68.07 7.59
CA TYR A 723 109.17 -68.78 8.86
C TYR A 723 107.80 -68.80 9.54
N ASN A 724 107.06 -69.90 9.39
CA ASN A 724 105.74 -70.06 9.99
C ASN A 724 105.86 -70.79 11.34
N PHE A 725 105.38 -70.16 12.40
CA PHE A 725 105.33 -70.75 13.73
C PHE A 725 103.87 -71.03 14.11
N PRO A 726 103.47 -72.31 14.32
CA PRO A 726 102.12 -72.65 14.73
C PRO A 726 101.74 -72.02 16.07
N ASN A 727 100.48 -71.59 16.22
CA ASN A 727 99.95 -71.04 17.46
C ASN A 727 99.20 -72.08 18.30
N ALA A 728 99.13 -73.34 17.89
CA ALA A 728 98.66 -74.44 18.71
C ALA A 728 99.22 -75.79 18.24
N PHE A 729 99.35 -76.75 19.16
CA PHE A 729 99.69 -78.13 18.83
C PHE A 729 99.09 -79.11 19.86
N SER A 730 98.92 -80.37 19.46
CA SER A 730 98.22 -81.41 20.22
C SER A 730 99.08 -82.66 20.44
N PRO A 731 99.97 -82.66 21.45
CA PRO A 731 100.87 -83.78 21.71
C PRO A 731 100.18 -84.98 22.37
N ASN A 732 99.36 -85.71 21.60
CA ASN A 732 98.56 -86.88 22.00
C ASN A 732 99.07 -88.21 21.39
N ARG A 733 100.12 -88.17 20.58
CA ARG A 733 100.79 -89.28 19.87
C ARG A 733 99.96 -89.93 18.75
N ASP A 734 99.06 -89.18 18.12
CA ASP A 734 98.28 -89.66 16.98
C ASP A 734 99.00 -89.51 15.61
N GLY A 735 100.21 -88.96 15.60
CA GLY A 735 101.02 -88.71 14.41
C GLY A 735 100.75 -87.35 13.76
N ARG A 736 99.84 -86.52 14.29
CA ARG A 736 99.48 -85.21 13.75
C ARG A 736 99.61 -84.12 14.82
N ASN A 737 100.43 -83.10 14.52
CA ASN A 737 100.67 -81.96 15.43
C ASN A 737 101.21 -82.35 16.82
N ASP A 738 101.93 -83.48 16.91
CA ASP A 738 102.53 -83.98 18.15
C ASP A 738 103.73 -83.17 18.64
N VAL A 739 104.33 -82.40 17.75
CA VAL A 739 105.47 -81.56 18.08
C VAL A 739 105.27 -80.16 17.50
N LEU A 740 105.68 -79.17 18.27
CA LEU A 740 105.73 -77.78 17.89
C LEU A 740 107.13 -77.42 17.37
N ARG A 741 107.20 -76.94 16.13
CA ARG A 741 108.43 -76.39 15.53
C ARG A 741 108.11 -75.30 14.53
N VAL A 742 109.10 -74.48 14.24
CA VAL A 742 109.04 -73.55 13.11
C VAL A 742 109.06 -74.38 11.82
N LYS A 743 108.12 -74.12 10.92
CA LYS A 743 108.10 -74.70 9.59
C LYS A 743 108.69 -73.66 8.63
N THR A 744 109.84 -73.95 8.08
CA THR A 744 110.56 -73.09 7.12
C THR A 744 111.24 -73.95 6.06
N GLY A 745 111.32 -73.44 4.83
CA GLY A 745 112.19 -73.98 3.78
C GLY A 745 113.54 -73.24 3.69
N ASP A 746 113.76 -72.21 4.51
CA ASP A 746 114.97 -71.40 4.58
C ASP A 746 115.88 -71.88 5.73
N VAL A 747 117.20 -71.87 5.52
CA VAL A 747 118.21 -72.18 6.57
C VAL A 747 118.72 -70.86 7.16
N PRO A 748 118.27 -70.47 8.36
CA PRO A 748 118.63 -69.18 8.95
C PRO A 748 120.10 -69.12 9.32
N LYS A 749 120.71 -67.93 9.22
CA LYS A 749 122.05 -67.65 9.75
C LYS A 749 122.09 -67.77 11.28
N SER A 750 121.00 -67.39 11.94
CA SER A 750 120.85 -67.60 13.39
C SER A 750 119.38 -67.81 13.74
N PHE A 751 119.13 -68.65 14.74
CA PHE A 751 117.80 -68.95 15.25
C PHE A 751 117.81 -68.97 16.78
N SER A 752 116.76 -68.46 17.40
CA SER A 752 116.50 -68.61 18.82
C SER A 752 114.99 -68.65 19.06
N LEU A 753 114.53 -69.68 19.76
CA LEU A 753 113.16 -69.85 20.22
C LEU A 753 113.17 -70.15 21.70
N LEU A 754 112.40 -69.38 22.46
CA LEU A 754 112.15 -69.55 23.88
C LEU A 754 110.65 -69.68 24.09
N ILE A 755 110.21 -70.68 24.85
CA ILE A 755 108.80 -70.87 25.21
C ILE A 755 108.69 -70.87 26.73
N PHE A 756 107.67 -70.18 27.24
CA PHE A 756 107.39 -70.01 28.65
C PHE A 756 105.95 -70.44 28.97
N ASN A 757 105.74 -71.02 30.16
CA ASN A 757 104.39 -71.24 30.67
C ASN A 757 103.78 -69.94 31.22
N ARG A 758 102.51 -69.99 31.65
CA ARG A 758 101.78 -68.83 32.22
C ARG A 758 102.43 -68.20 33.48
N TYR A 759 103.36 -68.91 34.12
CA TYR A 759 104.10 -68.44 35.31
C TYR A 759 105.48 -67.85 34.94
N GLY A 760 105.81 -67.75 33.65
CA GLY A 760 107.09 -67.21 33.18
C GLY A 760 108.27 -68.19 33.27
N GLN A 761 108.04 -69.46 33.59
CA GLN A 761 109.09 -70.48 33.56
C GLN A 761 109.37 -70.91 32.12
N LYS A 762 110.65 -70.91 31.72
CA LYS A 762 111.08 -71.39 30.40
C LYS A 762 110.90 -72.90 30.31
N VAL A 763 110.03 -73.35 29.42
CA VAL A 763 109.71 -74.77 29.22
C VAL A 763 110.44 -75.38 28.03
N PHE A 764 110.85 -74.54 27.07
CA PHE A 764 111.63 -74.97 25.92
C PHE A 764 112.56 -73.85 25.45
N GLU A 765 113.76 -74.23 25.01
CA GLU A 765 114.69 -73.36 24.31
C GLU A 765 115.32 -74.12 23.14
N SER A 766 115.43 -73.46 22.00
CA SER A 766 116.25 -73.95 20.89
C SER A 766 116.98 -72.82 20.19
N ARG A 767 118.20 -73.12 19.72
CA ARG A 767 118.95 -72.32 18.75
C ARG A 767 119.06 -72.99 17.37
N ASP A 768 118.45 -74.15 17.23
CA ASP A 768 118.32 -74.89 15.98
C ASP A 768 116.87 -74.86 15.53
N VAL A 769 116.64 -74.39 14.29
CA VAL A 769 115.30 -74.24 13.72
C VAL A 769 114.58 -75.57 13.51
N ASN A 770 115.32 -76.68 13.42
CA ASN A 770 114.77 -78.01 13.18
C ASN A 770 114.36 -78.75 14.45
N LYS A 771 114.81 -78.28 15.63
CA LYS A 771 114.39 -78.87 16.91
C LYS A 771 112.95 -78.49 17.24
N SER A 772 112.21 -79.47 17.70
CA SER A 772 110.80 -79.36 18.06
C SER A 772 110.56 -79.59 19.54
N TRP A 773 109.51 -78.99 20.07
CA TRP A 773 108.99 -79.26 21.41
C TRP A 773 107.83 -80.24 21.32
N ASP A 774 107.90 -81.34 22.06
CA ASP A 774 106.89 -82.42 22.10
C ASP A 774 105.86 -82.25 23.23
N GLY A 775 105.86 -81.10 23.91
CA GLY A 775 104.95 -80.84 25.03
C GLY A 775 105.35 -81.57 26.33
N MET A 776 106.63 -81.93 26.49
CA MET A 776 107.21 -82.41 27.74
C MET A 776 108.06 -81.32 28.43
N LEU A 777 108.09 -81.32 29.76
CA LEU A 777 109.00 -80.51 30.58
C LEU A 777 109.73 -81.43 31.55
N ALA A 778 111.06 -81.53 31.41
CA ALA A 778 111.90 -82.41 32.24
C ALA A 778 111.41 -83.88 32.32
N GLY A 779 110.87 -84.41 31.21
CA GLY A 779 110.35 -85.78 31.11
C GLY A 779 108.91 -85.98 31.61
N GLN A 780 108.26 -84.92 32.12
CA GLN A 780 106.85 -84.92 32.53
C GLN A 780 105.97 -84.21 31.49
N VAL A 781 104.71 -84.62 31.40
CA VAL A 781 103.71 -84.06 30.49
C VAL A 781 103.40 -82.61 30.88
N ALA A 782 103.63 -81.65 29.98
CA ALA A 782 103.31 -80.25 30.23
C ALA A 782 101.78 -80.02 30.27
N GLU A 783 101.31 -79.12 31.13
CA GLU A 783 99.88 -78.84 31.30
C GLU A 783 99.24 -78.24 30.03
N PRO A 784 98.00 -78.61 29.68
CA PRO A 784 97.24 -77.95 28.63
C PRO A 784 96.98 -76.47 28.96
N GLY A 785 97.06 -75.60 27.96
CA GLY A 785 96.78 -74.18 28.10
C GLY A 785 97.67 -73.26 27.26
N ALA A 786 97.61 -71.97 27.55
CA ALA A 786 98.36 -70.94 26.85
C ALA A 786 99.82 -70.84 27.35
N TYR A 787 100.75 -70.87 26.42
CA TYR A 787 102.19 -70.64 26.59
C TYR A 787 102.59 -69.42 25.77
N VAL A 788 103.64 -68.72 26.19
CA VAL A 788 104.17 -67.56 25.47
C VAL A 788 105.48 -67.94 24.83
N TYR A 789 105.66 -67.60 23.56
CA TYR A 789 106.94 -67.77 22.88
C TYR A 789 107.56 -66.44 22.50
N VAL A 790 108.88 -66.42 22.48
CA VAL A 790 109.71 -65.36 21.90
C VAL A 790 110.69 -66.02 20.95
N MET A 791 110.71 -65.53 19.72
CA MET A 791 111.49 -66.08 18.63
C MET A 791 112.24 -64.96 17.92
N VAL A 792 113.53 -65.19 17.65
CA VAL A 792 114.38 -64.32 16.86
C VAL A 792 115.07 -65.14 15.78
N ILE A 793 114.95 -64.70 14.53
CA ILE A 793 115.52 -65.37 13.38
C ILE A 793 116.29 -64.37 12.55
N THR A 794 117.52 -64.69 12.17
CA THR A 794 118.22 -64.01 11.08
C THR A 794 118.09 -64.88 9.83
N THR A 795 117.34 -64.42 8.84
CA THR A 795 117.11 -65.13 7.57
C THR A 795 118.43 -65.38 6.83
N SER A 796 118.44 -66.27 5.84
CA SER A 796 119.63 -66.49 4.99
C SER A 796 120.10 -65.21 4.29
N THR A 797 119.19 -64.28 4.01
CA THR A 797 119.46 -62.95 3.42
C THR A 797 119.98 -61.90 4.42
N GLY A 798 119.98 -62.19 5.73
CA GLY A 798 120.51 -61.29 6.79
C GLY A 798 119.46 -60.44 7.50
N THR A 799 118.18 -60.55 7.16
CA THR A 799 117.08 -59.83 7.82
C THR A 799 116.79 -60.43 9.19
N VAL A 800 116.63 -59.60 10.23
CA VAL A 800 116.27 -60.05 11.58
C VAL A 800 114.76 -59.96 11.79
N ILE A 801 114.10 -61.09 12.00
CA ILE A 801 112.68 -61.23 12.34
C ILE A 801 112.58 -61.52 13.84
N LYS A 802 111.79 -60.72 14.57
CA LYS A 802 111.48 -60.95 15.98
C LYS A 802 109.98 -61.14 16.15
N ASN A 803 109.57 -62.33 16.56
CA ASN A 803 108.17 -62.65 16.83
C ASN A 803 107.99 -63.01 18.30
N LYS A 804 106.92 -62.51 18.90
CA LYS A 804 106.44 -62.97 20.21
C LYS A 804 104.94 -63.20 20.11
N GLY A 805 104.43 -64.19 20.81
CA GLY A 805 103.02 -64.52 20.75
C GLY A 805 102.63 -65.57 21.77
N THR A 806 101.35 -65.89 21.78
CA THR A 806 100.79 -66.96 22.60
C THR A 806 100.54 -68.18 21.73
N LEU A 807 100.88 -69.36 22.22
CA LEU A 807 100.53 -70.64 21.63
C LEU A 807 99.73 -71.50 22.59
N MET A 808 98.83 -72.33 22.08
CA MET A 808 97.98 -73.19 22.87
C MET A 808 98.45 -74.64 22.79
N LEU A 809 98.80 -75.25 23.93
CA LEU A 809 98.97 -76.69 24.04
C LEU A 809 97.60 -77.28 24.35
N MET A 810 97.11 -78.15 23.47
CA MET A 810 95.82 -78.83 23.61
C MET A 810 96.10 -80.33 23.80
N ARG A 811 95.44 -81.01 24.72
CA ARG A 811 95.51 -82.47 24.85
C ARG A 811 94.13 -83.01 25.17
#